data_AF-A0A8T7K7E9-F1
#
_entry.id   AF-A0A8T7K7E9-F1
#
_cell.length_a   1.000
_cell.length_b   1.000
_cell.length_c   1.000
_cell.angle_alpha   90.00
_cell.angle_beta   90.00
_cell.angle_gamma   90.00
#
_symmetry.space_group_name_H-M   'P 1'
#
loop_
_entity.id
_entity.type
_entity.pdbx_description
1 polymer ?
#
loop_
_entity_poly.entity_id
_entity_poly.type
_entity_poly.pdbx_seq_one_letter_code
_entity_poly.pdbx_strand_id
1 'polypeptide(L)'
;MKKDKKLLLLALVLVSALLFACVPASAGENLGRGKSLAVARKSLEQELLPLAGAGFVGITNSEEKGEVIVFVEDEQTKQKVPCSFEGYTVRTEVTGKIEAFPTQVAEPLADVSEERKSEVRPLVGGISLSAYILKGASPYLYAGTLGMTTYDNKILSNAHVIAMNPETGDFLPEGTSIIQPGTLDGGGLANKVGGLEDYIPIDFDPNAINYADAAIGSIDAGVSASSGEQFSEESDYWIEGWTEVSIGDVVRKSGRTTGVTTGEVTHTNVSVVVGYGDRSAYFVDQIAVAQDNWSFAAPGDSGSAVDKNGDFVGLVFAGSEDFVVICKAKYIIDGLGIAVEPLEGQYSLTISSTEGGSVSTPGEGMFIYDADEMVPLVAVPDEHYHFVEWTGDVDNIAGVYDPSTTITMNDSYSVTANFELDEGWHSLTISSTPGGSVTEPGEGTFVYGNGTVVDLVAVPNEHYHFAEWTGNVSTVGNVKAAETYLTMNDSYSITANFQLDEGYHSLTVSSTEGGSVTTPGEGTFIYAANATVPLVAEPDEGHQFVKWTGDVGAIADIYAAETSVTMNASYSITANFETWQPEPAALLSISSTGGGSVTTPGEGTFLYPLGAEVSLMAVPDEGRQFVRWSGDVDTIADVYDASTTITMDSSYSIRADFSGGGLLCFIATAAYGTPMAEEIQVLREFRDEYLLTNSLGKALVELYYRASPPIAQFITEHPSLKPIVRAGLVPAIALSTVAVDTTPVEKIAIAGLLVLVSVALAIWATRRRDKGPKYAYR
;
A
#
# COMPACT_ATOMS: atom_id res chain seq x y z
N MET A 1 -28.41 44.16 -26.85
CA MET A 1 -29.60 44.12 -25.96
C MET A 1 -30.53 42.97 -26.34
N LYS A 2 -30.23 41.78 -25.83
CA LYS A 2 -31.15 40.69 -25.46
C LYS A 2 -30.29 39.45 -25.17
N LYS A 3 -30.67 38.75 -24.10
CA LYS A 3 -30.06 37.55 -23.50
C LYS A 3 -28.93 37.84 -22.52
N ASP A 4 -29.34 38.11 -21.28
CA ASP A 4 -28.67 37.62 -20.06
C ASP A 4 -29.71 37.51 -18.94
N LYS A 5 -30.59 36.52 -19.08
CA LYS A 5 -31.52 36.05 -18.04
C LYS A 5 -31.34 34.55 -17.75
N LYS A 6 -30.16 34.00 -18.04
CA LYS A 6 -29.82 32.60 -17.70
C LYS A 6 -28.68 32.46 -16.69
N LEU A 7 -28.03 33.54 -16.27
CA LEU A 7 -27.01 33.49 -15.20
C LEU A 7 -27.55 33.79 -13.80
N LEU A 8 -28.78 34.32 -13.67
CA LEU A 8 -29.36 34.66 -12.37
C LEU A 8 -30.20 33.55 -11.72
N LEU A 9 -30.37 32.40 -12.40
CA LEU A 9 -31.13 31.26 -11.88
C LEU A 9 -30.22 30.12 -11.36
N LEU A 10 -28.93 30.13 -11.68
CA LEU A 10 -27.96 29.16 -11.17
C LEU A 10 -27.35 29.60 -9.84
N ALA A 11 -27.30 30.91 -9.58
CA ALA A 11 -26.87 31.48 -8.30
C ALA A 11 -27.93 31.40 -7.18
N LEU A 12 -29.16 30.96 -7.49
CA LEU A 12 -30.27 30.84 -6.54
C LEU A 12 -30.52 29.39 -6.08
N VAL A 13 -29.77 28.42 -6.60
CA VAL A 13 -29.79 27.01 -6.15
C VAL A 13 -28.59 26.68 -5.25
N LEU A 14 -27.56 27.53 -5.22
CA LEU A 14 -26.31 27.30 -4.48
C LEU A 14 -26.17 28.13 -3.18
N VAL A 15 -27.23 28.82 -2.75
CA VAL A 15 -27.24 29.63 -1.51
C VAL A 15 -28.30 29.17 -0.50
N SER A 16 -29.01 28.06 -0.76
CA SER A 16 -29.95 27.45 0.20
C SER A 16 -29.41 26.25 0.97
N ALA A 17 -28.11 25.93 0.86
CA ALA A 17 -27.47 24.79 1.52
C ALA A 17 -26.43 25.17 2.60
N LEU A 18 -26.42 26.43 3.04
CA LEU A 18 -25.57 26.92 4.13
C LEU A 18 -26.46 27.73 5.07
N LEU A 19 -27.16 27.03 5.97
CA LEU A 19 -27.71 27.49 7.26
C LEU A 19 -28.78 26.48 7.74
N PHE A 20 -28.35 25.34 8.28
CA PHE A 20 -29.10 24.67 9.33
C PHE A 20 -28.12 24.22 10.41
N ALA A 21 -27.89 25.12 11.36
CA ALA A 21 -27.36 24.76 12.66
C ALA A 21 -28.43 23.96 13.42
N CYS A 22 -27.98 22.82 13.94
CA CYS A 22 -28.48 22.07 15.09
C CYS A 22 -29.79 22.59 15.73
N VAL A 23 -30.89 21.85 15.53
CA VAL A 23 -32.10 21.91 16.37
C VAL A 23 -32.33 20.50 16.94
N PRO A 24 -32.48 20.32 18.26
CA PRO A 24 -32.79 19.02 18.82
C PRO A 24 -34.28 18.72 18.56
N ALA A 25 -34.58 17.65 17.83
CA ALA A 25 -35.95 17.18 17.69
C ALA A 25 -36.24 16.15 18.79
N SER A 26 -37.11 16.57 19.71
CA SER A 26 -37.75 15.74 20.72
C SER A 26 -38.51 14.57 20.11
N ALA A 27 -38.51 13.45 20.84
CA ALA A 27 -39.35 12.28 20.63
C ALA A 27 -40.82 12.61 20.30
N GLY A 28 -41.40 11.88 19.34
CA GLY A 28 -42.80 11.97 18.97
C GLY A 28 -43.16 11.11 17.74
N GLU A 29 -43.36 9.82 17.98
CA GLU A 29 -44.18 8.82 17.27
C GLU A 29 -44.51 8.94 15.76
N ASN A 30 -44.07 7.87 15.05
CA ASN A 30 -44.73 7.11 13.98
C ASN A 30 -45.23 7.82 12.71
N LEU A 31 -44.45 7.69 11.63
CA LEU A 31 -44.89 7.78 10.24
C LEU A 31 -44.41 6.55 9.45
N GLY A 32 -45.32 6.02 8.62
CA GLY A 32 -45.27 4.69 8.03
C GLY A 32 -44.03 4.36 7.19
N ARG A 33 -43.53 3.13 7.41
CA ARG A 33 -42.66 2.31 6.55
C ARG A 33 -41.48 3.08 5.91
N GLY A 34 -40.66 3.71 6.76
CA GLY A 34 -39.30 4.10 6.39
C GLY A 34 -38.49 2.88 5.94
N LYS A 35 -37.53 3.09 5.04
CA LYS A 35 -36.56 2.07 4.64
C LYS A 35 -35.83 1.56 5.90
N SER A 36 -35.50 0.27 5.98
CA SER A 36 -34.71 -0.27 7.09
C SER A 36 -33.29 0.33 7.08
N LEU A 37 -32.61 0.31 8.23
CA LEU A 37 -31.25 0.82 8.37
C LEU A 37 -30.30 0.24 7.31
N ALA A 38 -30.37 -1.07 7.06
CA ALA A 38 -29.60 -1.73 6.01
C ALA A 38 -29.88 -1.18 4.59
N VAL A 39 -31.13 -0.82 4.28
CA VAL A 39 -31.49 -0.24 2.97
C VAL A 39 -31.03 1.21 2.87
N ALA A 40 -31.09 1.97 3.97
CA ALA A 40 -30.58 3.33 4.03
C ALA A 40 -29.05 3.37 3.89
N ARG A 41 -28.32 2.51 4.64
CA ARG A 41 -26.87 2.29 4.49
C ARG A 41 -26.52 2.00 3.03
N LYS A 42 -27.15 0.99 2.41
CA LYS A 42 -26.86 0.60 1.03
C LYS A 42 -27.15 1.70 0.01
N SER A 43 -28.18 2.52 0.26
CA SER A 43 -28.50 3.67 -0.61
C SER A 43 -27.42 4.75 -0.48
N LEU A 44 -26.98 5.07 0.74
CA LEU A 44 -25.90 6.02 0.97
C LEU A 44 -24.56 5.52 0.40
N GLU A 45 -24.28 4.23 0.57
CA GLU A 45 -23.11 3.55 0.00
C GLU A 45 -23.05 3.71 -1.52
N GLN A 46 -24.17 3.55 -2.24
CA GLN A 46 -24.22 3.77 -3.69
C GLN A 46 -23.98 5.23 -4.10
N GLU A 47 -24.34 6.19 -3.25
CA GLU A 47 -24.07 7.62 -3.50
C GLU A 47 -22.61 7.98 -3.22
N LEU A 48 -21.97 7.32 -2.25
CA LEU A 48 -20.61 7.63 -1.81
C LEU A 48 -19.52 6.82 -2.52
N LEU A 49 -19.81 5.60 -2.98
CA LEU A 49 -18.82 4.73 -3.64
C LEU A 49 -18.13 5.38 -4.86
N PRO A 50 -18.82 6.17 -5.73
CA PRO A 50 -18.15 6.90 -6.81
C PRO A 50 -17.19 8.01 -6.34
N LEU A 51 -17.20 8.33 -5.05
CA LEU A 51 -16.27 9.27 -4.40
C LEU A 51 -15.08 8.56 -3.75
N ALA A 52 -14.94 7.24 -3.96
CA ALA A 52 -13.71 6.52 -3.65
C ALA A 52 -12.53 7.18 -4.41
N GLY A 53 -11.49 7.59 -3.67
CA GLY A 53 -10.38 8.41 -4.19
C GLY A 53 -10.57 9.94 -4.03
N ALA A 54 -11.74 10.40 -3.56
CA ALA A 54 -11.98 11.77 -3.10
C ALA A 54 -12.15 11.84 -1.56
N GLY A 55 -11.60 10.84 -0.85
CA GLY A 55 -11.56 10.71 0.61
C GLY A 55 -12.67 9.85 1.23
N PHE A 56 -13.60 9.27 0.45
CA PHE A 56 -14.48 8.21 0.96
C PHE A 56 -13.72 6.89 1.05
N VAL A 57 -13.77 6.24 2.21
CA VAL A 57 -13.02 5.01 2.49
C VAL A 57 -13.96 3.81 2.61
N GLY A 58 -15.05 3.95 3.34
CA GLY A 58 -15.93 2.83 3.61
C GLY A 58 -17.19 3.20 4.38
N ILE A 59 -18.00 2.19 4.68
CA ILE A 59 -19.28 2.38 5.37
C ILE A 59 -19.70 1.12 6.13
N THR A 60 -20.34 1.33 7.27
CA THR A 60 -20.99 0.29 8.07
C THR A 60 -22.23 0.87 8.77
N ASN A 61 -22.86 0.10 9.66
CA ASN A 61 -23.98 0.54 10.45
C ASN A 61 -23.94 -0.05 11.87
N SER A 62 -24.44 0.70 12.85
CA SER A 62 -24.68 0.21 14.20
C SER A 62 -26.16 -0.04 14.39
N GLU A 63 -26.55 -1.32 14.50
CA GLU A 63 -27.94 -1.71 14.78
C GLU A 63 -28.39 -1.25 16.17
N GLU A 64 -27.49 -1.27 17.17
CA GLU A 64 -27.78 -0.84 18.54
C GLU A 64 -28.16 0.65 18.61
N LYS A 65 -27.38 1.50 17.93
CA LYS A 65 -27.60 2.96 17.91
C LYS A 65 -28.55 3.41 16.81
N GLY A 66 -28.87 2.53 15.86
CA GLY A 66 -29.68 2.88 14.70
C GLY A 66 -29.02 3.94 13.81
N GLU A 67 -27.71 3.84 13.58
CA GLU A 67 -26.93 4.82 12.81
C GLU A 67 -26.13 4.17 11.68
N VAL A 68 -25.86 4.96 10.64
CA VAL A 68 -24.90 4.62 9.58
C VAL A 68 -23.57 5.27 9.92
N ILE A 69 -22.47 4.55 9.75
CA ILE A 69 -21.11 5.03 10.06
C ILE A 69 -20.34 5.05 8.75
N VAL A 70 -19.79 6.20 8.38
CA VAL A 70 -19.01 6.41 7.16
C VAL A 70 -17.54 6.63 7.54
N PHE A 71 -16.67 5.82 6.97
CA PHE A 71 -15.22 5.95 7.10
C PHE A 71 -14.70 6.91 6.03
N VAL A 72 -13.85 7.85 6.43
CA VAL A 72 -13.25 8.85 5.56
C VAL A 72 -11.75 8.97 5.81
N GLU A 73 -11.03 9.42 4.79
CA GLU A 73 -9.58 9.55 4.83
C GLU A 73 -9.13 10.69 5.74
N ASP A 74 -9.87 11.82 5.73
CA ASP A 74 -9.43 13.06 6.37
C ASP A 74 -10.59 13.92 6.91
N GLU A 75 -10.26 14.87 7.80
CA GLU A 75 -11.22 15.80 8.43
C GLU A 75 -11.90 16.77 7.43
N GLN A 76 -11.31 17.04 6.25
CA GLN A 76 -11.99 17.86 5.23
C GLN A 76 -13.08 17.05 4.53
N THR A 77 -12.82 15.78 4.23
CA THR A 77 -13.80 14.89 3.60
C THR A 77 -14.95 14.58 4.54
N LYS A 78 -14.67 14.46 5.84
CA LYS A 78 -15.69 14.38 6.89
C LYS A 78 -16.76 15.49 6.82
N GLN A 79 -16.38 16.71 6.45
CA GLN A 79 -17.32 17.84 6.33
C GLN A 79 -18.27 17.73 5.13
N LYS A 80 -17.95 16.87 4.15
CA LYS A 80 -18.75 16.64 2.94
C LYS A 80 -19.80 15.54 3.14
N VAL A 81 -19.66 14.70 4.16
CA VAL A 81 -20.60 13.61 4.49
C VAL A 81 -21.83 14.20 5.21
N PRO A 82 -23.07 13.85 4.81
CA PRO A 82 -24.25 14.32 5.50
C PRO A 82 -24.31 13.79 6.94
N CYS A 83 -24.76 14.59 7.91
CA CYS A 83 -24.94 14.13 9.31
C CYS A 83 -26.20 13.25 9.52
N SER A 84 -27.06 13.14 8.51
CA SER A 84 -28.26 12.30 8.53
C SER A 84 -28.65 11.90 7.11
N PHE A 85 -29.16 10.68 6.93
CA PHE A 85 -29.59 10.17 5.63
C PHE A 85 -30.81 9.28 5.79
N GLU A 86 -31.85 9.51 4.98
CA GLU A 86 -33.12 8.76 4.99
C GLU A 86 -33.76 8.53 6.37
N GLY A 87 -33.57 9.47 7.31
CA GLY A 87 -34.13 9.42 8.65
C GLY A 87 -33.24 8.76 9.71
N TYR A 88 -32.03 8.32 9.33
CA TYR A 88 -31.02 7.80 10.25
C TYR A 88 -29.91 8.82 10.47
N THR A 89 -29.30 8.79 11.65
CA THR A 89 -28.07 9.54 11.94
C THR A 89 -26.93 8.94 11.13
N VAL A 90 -26.08 9.81 10.57
CA VAL A 90 -24.84 9.41 9.92
C VAL A 90 -23.68 9.96 10.73
N ARG A 91 -22.86 9.06 11.24
CA ARG A 91 -21.62 9.38 11.95
C ARG A 91 -20.44 9.15 11.02
N THR A 92 -19.38 9.93 11.23
CA THR A 92 -18.13 9.81 10.48
C THR A 92 -16.99 9.42 11.39
N GLU A 93 -16.12 8.54 10.89
CA GLU A 93 -14.86 8.17 11.52
C GLU A 93 -13.73 8.45 10.52
N VAL A 94 -12.68 9.12 11.00
CA VAL A 94 -11.47 9.36 10.18
C VAL A 94 -10.57 8.16 10.38
N THR A 95 -10.31 7.43 9.31
CA THR A 95 -9.53 6.19 9.32
C THR A 95 -8.22 6.33 8.57
N GLY A 96 -8.00 7.44 7.83
CA GLY A 96 -6.98 7.47 6.80
C GLY A 96 -7.33 6.60 5.60
N LYS A 97 -6.42 6.55 4.64
CA LYS A 97 -6.53 5.70 3.45
C LYS A 97 -6.25 4.24 3.85
N ILE A 98 -7.10 3.32 3.38
CA ILE A 98 -6.94 1.89 3.66
C ILE A 98 -6.25 1.21 2.49
N GLU A 99 -5.11 0.58 2.76
CA GLU A 99 -4.27 -0.02 1.72
C GLU A 99 -3.80 -1.43 2.12
N ALA A 100 -3.67 -2.30 1.12
CA ALA A 100 -2.86 -3.50 1.19
C ALA A 100 -1.41 -3.07 0.91
N PHE A 101 -0.76 -2.49 1.92
CA PHE A 101 0.53 -1.83 1.77
C PHE A 101 1.65 -2.79 1.32
N PRO A 102 2.53 -2.38 0.38
CA PRO A 102 3.90 -2.89 0.35
C PRO A 102 4.64 -2.42 1.62
N THR A 103 5.59 -3.22 2.09
CA THR A 103 6.41 -3.10 3.32
C THR A 103 7.24 -1.80 3.41
N GLN A 104 6.60 -0.64 3.47
CA GLN A 104 7.21 0.58 4.02
C GLN A 104 6.71 0.73 5.46
N VAL A 105 7.64 0.58 6.39
CA VAL A 105 7.40 0.29 7.80
C VAL A 105 6.93 1.54 8.53
N ALA A 106 5.96 1.32 9.42
CA ALA A 106 5.74 2.16 10.58
C ALA A 106 6.40 1.53 11.80
N GLU A 107 6.80 2.37 12.76
CA GLU A 107 7.49 2.04 14.03
C GLU A 107 7.30 0.57 14.46
N PRO A 108 8.36 -0.25 14.53
CA PRO A 108 8.24 -1.56 15.16
C PRO A 108 7.86 -1.38 16.64
N LEU A 109 6.92 -2.21 17.11
CA LEU A 109 6.75 -2.40 18.55
C LEU A 109 8.10 -2.89 19.12
N ALA A 110 8.49 -2.40 20.29
CA ALA A 110 9.68 -2.87 20.99
C ALA A 110 9.60 -4.40 21.18
N ASP A 111 10.75 -5.09 21.13
CA ASP A 111 10.94 -6.51 21.47
C ASP A 111 10.45 -7.58 20.47
N VAL A 112 10.21 -7.24 19.19
CA VAL A 112 9.91 -8.25 18.15
C VAL A 112 11.18 -9.00 17.73
N SER A 113 11.19 -10.34 17.81
CA SER A 113 12.36 -11.17 17.49
C SER A 113 12.74 -11.08 16.00
N GLU A 114 14.04 -11.08 15.66
CA GLU A 114 14.48 -11.20 14.27
C GLU A 114 14.38 -12.64 13.72
N GLU A 115 14.17 -13.64 14.59
CA GLU A 115 14.08 -15.05 14.20
C GLU A 115 12.92 -15.33 13.24
N ARG A 116 11.80 -14.64 13.40
CA ARG A 116 10.62 -14.68 12.51
C ARG A 116 10.89 -14.18 11.08
N LYS A 117 12.00 -13.45 10.85
CA LYS A 117 12.49 -13.05 9.52
C LYS A 117 13.57 -14.00 8.98
N SER A 118 14.03 -14.95 9.80
CA SER A 118 15.01 -15.96 9.42
C SER A 118 14.34 -17.26 8.92
N GLU A 119 15.14 -18.28 8.60
CA GLU A 119 14.60 -19.61 8.28
C GLU A 119 14.04 -20.29 9.53
N VAL A 120 12.74 -20.62 9.53
CA VAL A 120 12.04 -21.23 10.67
C VAL A 120 11.49 -22.60 10.26
N ARG A 121 11.83 -23.64 11.03
CA ARG A 121 11.33 -25.01 10.86
C ARG A 121 10.97 -25.59 12.24
N PRO A 122 9.79 -26.25 12.40
CA PRO A 122 8.74 -26.42 11.41
C PRO A 122 8.14 -25.08 10.94
N LEU A 123 7.46 -25.09 9.79
CA LEU A 123 6.67 -23.95 9.36
C LEU A 123 5.54 -23.70 10.36
N VAL A 124 5.49 -22.48 10.86
CA VAL A 124 4.49 -21.98 11.83
C VAL A 124 3.96 -20.64 11.34
N GLY A 125 2.79 -20.24 11.83
CA GLY A 125 2.22 -18.92 11.59
C GLY A 125 3.04 -17.78 12.19
N GLY A 126 2.85 -16.57 11.68
CA GLY A 126 3.51 -15.36 12.13
C GLY A 126 4.86 -15.08 11.47
N ILE A 127 5.48 -16.02 10.79
CA ILE A 127 6.82 -15.85 10.20
C ILE A 127 6.79 -15.22 8.80
N SER A 128 7.93 -14.69 8.36
CA SER A 128 8.11 -14.13 7.01
C SER A 128 7.89 -15.16 5.90
N LEU A 129 7.12 -14.81 4.87
CA LEU A 129 7.08 -15.54 3.61
C LEU A 129 6.81 -14.61 2.41
N SER A 130 7.13 -15.10 1.21
CA SER A 130 6.65 -14.48 -0.03
C SER A 130 6.55 -15.50 -1.17
N ALA A 131 5.81 -15.19 -2.24
CA ALA A 131 6.08 -15.84 -3.51
C ALA A 131 7.42 -15.37 -4.08
N TYR A 132 8.13 -16.23 -4.80
CA TYR A 132 9.40 -15.88 -5.43
C TYR A 132 9.16 -15.33 -6.83
N ILE A 133 9.39 -14.03 -7.00
CA ILE A 133 9.12 -13.29 -8.23
C ILE A 133 10.40 -12.58 -8.66
N LEU A 134 10.65 -12.52 -9.97
CA LEU A 134 11.78 -11.80 -10.54
C LEU A 134 11.36 -10.43 -11.07
N LYS A 135 12.11 -9.40 -10.69
CA LYS A 135 12.14 -8.09 -11.33
C LYS A 135 13.34 -8.03 -12.29
N GLY A 136 13.10 -8.40 -13.54
CA GLY A 136 14.17 -8.58 -14.52
C GLY A 136 15.06 -9.79 -14.17
N ALA A 137 16.30 -9.53 -13.73
CA ALA A 137 17.27 -10.58 -13.38
C ALA A 137 17.44 -10.79 -11.86
N SER A 138 16.82 -9.94 -11.04
CA SER A 138 16.91 -9.98 -9.57
C SER A 138 15.56 -10.35 -8.96
N PRO A 139 15.51 -10.90 -7.75
CA PRO A 139 14.25 -11.05 -7.01
C PRO A 139 13.59 -9.69 -6.78
N TYR A 140 12.27 -9.63 -6.87
CA TYR A 140 11.49 -8.51 -6.33
C TYR A 140 11.50 -8.65 -4.81
N LEU A 141 11.94 -7.62 -4.07
CA LEU A 141 12.05 -7.68 -2.61
C LEU A 141 10.73 -7.29 -1.95
N TYR A 142 10.07 -8.27 -1.35
CA TYR A 142 8.85 -8.10 -0.56
C TYR A 142 8.65 -9.31 0.36
N ALA A 143 7.88 -9.13 1.42
CA ALA A 143 7.46 -10.20 2.30
C ALA A 143 6.15 -9.83 2.98
N GLY A 144 5.34 -10.84 3.24
CA GLY A 144 4.22 -10.76 4.16
C GLY A 144 4.40 -11.81 5.26
N THR A 145 3.27 -12.23 5.82
CA THR A 145 3.23 -13.19 6.92
C THR A 145 2.63 -14.52 6.48
N LEU A 146 3.25 -15.63 6.90
CA LEU A 146 2.64 -16.95 6.87
C LEU A 146 1.55 -16.94 7.95
N GLY A 147 0.28 -16.97 7.56
CA GLY A 147 -0.82 -16.90 8.52
C GLY A 147 -0.90 -18.13 9.39
N MET A 148 -0.98 -19.28 8.76
CA MET A 148 -0.85 -20.57 9.43
C MET A 148 -0.48 -21.65 8.43
N THR A 149 0.02 -22.78 8.93
CA THR A 149 -0.13 -24.03 8.22
C THR A 149 -1.45 -24.68 8.66
N THR A 150 -2.25 -25.10 7.70
CA THR A 150 -3.60 -25.66 7.92
C THR A 150 -3.52 -27.15 8.26
N TYR A 151 -4.62 -27.71 8.76
CA TYR A 151 -4.72 -29.12 9.15
C TYR A 151 -4.80 -30.09 7.95
N ASP A 152 -5.06 -29.57 6.75
CA ASP A 152 -4.93 -30.27 5.47
C ASP A 152 -3.58 -29.98 4.76
N ASN A 153 -2.58 -29.53 5.52
CA ASN A 153 -1.18 -29.36 5.10
C ASN A 153 -0.98 -28.33 3.97
N LYS A 154 -1.65 -27.18 4.09
CA LYS A 154 -1.48 -26.00 3.22
C LYS A 154 -0.84 -24.84 3.95
N ILE A 155 -0.06 -24.04 3.24
CA ILE A 155 0.33 -22.68 3.65
C ILE A 155 -0.87 -21.77 3.41
N LEU A 156 -1.30 -20.99 4.40
CA LEU A 156 -2.33 -19.95 4.25
C LEU A 156 -1.72 -18.55 4.41
N SER A 157 -2.00 -17.64 3.49
CA SER A 157 -1.64 -16.22 3.57
C SER A 157 -2.59 -15.37 2.70
N ASN A 158 -2.36 -14.06 2.58
CA ASN A 158 -3.12 -13.24 1.62
C ASN A 158 -2.75 -13.56 0.17
N ALA A 159 -3.71 -13.36 -0.74
CA ALA A 159 -3.46 -13.47 -2.17
C ALA A 159 -2.43 -12.43 -2.64
N HIS A 160 -2.45 -11.21 -2.11
CA HIS A 160 -1.44 -10.23 -2.50
C HIS A 160 -0.01 -10.54 -2.01
N VAL A 161 0.16 -11.51 -1.10
CA VAL A 161 1.48 -11.92 -0.58
C VAL A 161 2.05 -13.10 -1.36
N ILE A 162 1.23 -14.08 -1.73
CA ILE A 162 1.71 -15.32 -2.39
C ILE A 162 1.10 -15.63 -3.75
N ALA A 163 0.08 -14.90 -4.17
CA ALA A 163 -0.67 -15.15 -5.41
C ALA A 163 -0.70 -13.99 -6.39
N MET A 164 -0.19 -12.80 -6.04
CA MET A 164 -0.15 -11.65 -6.93
C MET A 164 1.28 -11.14 -7.13
N ASN A 165 1.54 -10.62 -8.33
CA ASN A 165 2.77 -9.91 -8.61
C ASN A 165 2.70 -8.50 -8.02
N PRO A 166 3.60 -8.12 -7.10
CA PRO A 166 3.57 -6.80 -6.46
C PRO A 166 3.90 -5.65 -7.44
N GLU A 167 4.54 -5.95 -8.58
CA GLU A 167 4.85 -4.94 -9.61
C GLU A 167 3.68 -4.69 -10.55
N THR A 168 3.01 -5.74 -11.03
CA THR A 168 1.94 -5.61 -12.04
C THR A 168 0.54 -5.69 -11.45
N GLY A 169 0.41 -6.22 -10.24
CA GLY A 169 -0.87 -6.58 -9.62
C GLY A 169 -1.54 -7.81 -10.27
N ASP A 170 -0.91 -8.47 -11.23
CA ASP A 170 -1.51 -9.65 -11.87
C ASP A 170 -1.40 -10.89 -10.99
N PHE A 171 -2.37 -11.79 -11.09
CA PHE A 171 -2.29 -13.08 -10.42
C PHE A 171 -1.17 -13.94 -11.02
N LEU A 172 -0.47 -14.64 -10.13
CA LEU A 172 0.62 -15.54 -10.44
C LEU A 172 0.06 -16.90 -10.89
N PRO A 173 0.77 -17.61 -11.78
CA PRO A 173 0.37 -18.96 -12.16
C PRO A 173 0.47 -19.92 -10.98
N GLU A 174 -0.43 -20.91 -10.93
CA GLU A 174 -0.30 -22.05 -10.03
C GLU A 174 1.09 -22.69 -10.13
N GLY A 175 1.61 -23.18 -8.99
CA GLY A 175 2.94 -23.74 -8.85
C GLY A 175 4.05 -22.69 -8.72
N THR A 176 3.74 -21.39 -8.72
CA THR A 176 4.73 -20.34 -8.39
C THR A 176 5.35 -20.63 -7.03
N SER A 177 6.69 -20.64 -6.95
CA SER A 177 7.42 -20.99 -5.74
C SER A 177 7.06 -20.05 -4.58
N ILE A 178 6.76 -20.64 -3.43
CA ILE A 178 6.64 -19.94 -2.15
C ILE A 178 7.92 -20.22 -1.35
N ILE A 179 8.50 -19.18 -0.75
CA ILE A 179 9.76 -19.24 0.00
C ILE A 179 9.57 -18.74 1.44
N GLN A 180 10.32 -19.34 2.36
CA GLN A 180 10.39 -18.95 3.77
C GLN A 180 11.87 -18.97 4.21
N PRO A 181 12.48 -17.82 4.58
CA PRO A 181 11.84 -16.51 4.71
C PRO A 181 11.50 -15.87 3.35
N GLY A 182 10.73 -14.78 3.36
CA GLY A 182 10.40 -14.01 2.17
C GLY A 182 11.61 -13.29 1.56
N THR A 183 11.48 -12.83 0.30
CA THR A 183 12.59 -12.22 -0.44
C THR A 183 13.14 -10.94 0.22
N LEU A 184 12.29 -10.15 0.88
CA LEU A 184 12.72 -8.96 1.61
C LEU A 184 13.65 -9.30 2.78
N ASP A 185 13.47 -10.45 3.40
CA ASP A 185 14.26 -10.92 4.54
C ASP A 185 15.41 -11.84 4.12
N GLY A 186 15.85 -11.73 2.86
CA GLY A 186 17.00 -12.46 2.32
C GLY A 186 16.70 -13.86 1.80
N GLY A 187 15.43 -14.28 1.76
CA GLY A 187 15.03 -15.57 1.20
C GLY A 187 15.25 -15.69 -0.31
N GLY A 188 15.62 -16.88 -0.77
CA GLY A 188 15.79 -17.21 -2.18
C GLY A 188 15.21 -18.57 -2.57
N LEU A 189 15.41 -19.01 -3.81
CA LEU A 189 14.91 -20.31 -4.29
C LEU A 189 15.45 -21.53 -3.53
N ALA A 190 16.58 -21.39 -2.83
CA ALA A 190 17.09 -22.43 -1.93
C ALA A 190 16.17 -22.66 -0.72
N ASN A 191 15.39 -21.64 -0.36
CA ASN A 191 14.45 -21.63 0.76
C ASN A 191 13.00 -21.92 0.30
N LYS A 192 12.83 -22.55 -0.88
CA LYS A 192 11.51 -22.95 -1.36
C LYS A 192 10.89 -23.96 -0.40
N VAL A 193 9.67 -23.65 0.03
CA VAL A 193 8.88 -24.51 0.93
C VAL A 193 7.66 -25.11 0.26
N GLY A 194 7.28 -24.62 -0.90
CA GLY A 194 6.05 -25.03 -1.57
C GLY A 194 5.80 -24.26 -2.86
N GLY A 195 4.61 -24.46 -3.43
CA GLY A 195 4.13 -23.70 -4.57
C GLY A 195 2.68 -23.25 -4.39
N LEU A 196 2.35 -22.07 -4.92
CA LEU A 196 0.99 -21.54 -4.98
C LEU A 196 0.03 -22.61 -5.52
N GLU A 197 -1.07 -22.84 -4.81
CA GLU A 197 -2.04 -23.88 -5.15
C GLU A 197 -3.38 -23.31 -5.58
N ASP A 198 -3.95 -22.37 -4.82
CA ASP A 198 -5.22 -21.72 -5.14
C ASP A 198 -5.31 -20.34 -4.47
N TYR A 199 -6.24 -19.50 -4.92
CA TYR A 199 -6.49 -18.19 -4.34
C TYR A 199 -7.91 -17.71 -4.61
N ILE A 200 -8.43 -16.85 -3.74
CA ILE A 200 -9.70 -16.15 -3.97
C ILE A 200 -9.41 -14.95 -4.89
N PRO A 201 -9.92 -14.92 -6.13
CA PRO A 201 -9.62 -13.83 -7.05
C PRO A 201 -10.22 -12.51 -6.57
N ILE A 202 -9.44 -11.44 -6.67
CA ILE A 202 -9.84 -10.06 -6.38
C ILE A 202 -10.23 -9.40 -7.69
N ASP A 203 -11.48 -8.93 -7.76
CA ASP A 203 -12.01 -8.16 -8.88
C ASP A 203 -11.88 -6.66 -8.60
N PHE A 204 -11.13 -5.99 -9.47
CA PHE A 204 -10.82 -4.56 -9.40
C PHE A 204 -11.83 -3.70 -10.18
N ASP A 205 -12.90 -4.27 -10.74
CA ASP A 205 -14.03 -3.47 -11.21
C ASP A 205 -14.64 -2.70 -10.02
N PRO A 206 -14.84 -1.37 -10.11
CA PRO A 206 -15.40 -0.57 -9.00
C PRO A 206 -16.79 -1.02 -8.52
N ASN A 207 -17.52 -1.81 -9.30
CA ASN A 207 -18.83 -2.36 -8.94
C ASN A 207 -18.77 -3.83 -8.50
N ALA A 208 -17.61 -4.47 -8.61
CA ALA A 208 -17.44 -5.84 -8.14
C ALA A 208 -17.39 -5.87 -6.62
N ILE A 209 -17.79 -7.03 -6.08
CA ILE A 209 -17.85 -7.27 -4.65
C ILE A 209 -16.82 -8.34 -4.32
N ASN A 210 -15.90 -7.99 -3.43
CA ASN A 210 -14.89 -8.91 -2.90
C ASN A 210 -15.21 -9.22 -1.43
N TYR A 211 -14.88 -10.43 -1.00
CA TYR A 211 -15.14 -10.90 0.37
C TYR A 211 -13.87 -11.26 1.14
N ALA A 212 -12.82 -11.68 0.44
CA ALA A 212 -11.57 -12.08 1.05
C ALA A 212 -10.40 -11.88 0.09
N ASP A 213 -9.24 -11.57 0.68
CA ASP A 213 -7.92 -11.58 0.06
C ASP A 213 -7.14 -12.73 0.71
N ALA A 214 -7.15 -13.90 0.08
CA ALA A 214 -6.55 -15.10 0.64
C ALA A 214 -6.10 -16.06 -0.44
N ALA A 215 -5.02 -16.78 -0.16
CA ALA A 215 -4.44 -17.78 -1.01
C ALA A 215 -3.84 -18.92 -0.21
N ILE A 216 -3.73 -20.07 -0.86
CA ILE A 216 -3.07 -21.25 -0.32
C ILE A 216 -1.90 -21.71 -1.17
N GLY A 217 -0.90 -22.25 -0.49
CA GLY A 217 0.22 -22.96 -1.08
C GLY A 217 0.28 -24.41 -0.63
N SER A 218 0.78 -25.27 -1.51
CA SER A 218 1.25 -26.61 -1.14
C SER A 218 2.48 -26.53 -0.23
N ILE A 219 2.73 -27.60 0.54
CA ILE A 219 3.99 -27.79 1.29
C ILE A 219 4.78 -28.91 0.60
N ASP A 220 6.02 -28.60 0.21
CA ASP A 220 6.90 -29.53 -0.49
C ASP A 220 7.29 -30.71 0.42
N ALA A 221 7.47 -31.90 -0.17
CA ALA A 221 7.84 -33.09 0.58
C ALA A 221 9.18 -32.91 1.32
N GLY A 222 9.18 -33.18 2.63
CA GLY A 222 10.36 -33.06 3.50
C GLY A 222 10.49 -31.70 4.20
N VAL A 223 9.61 -30.74 3.91
CA VAL A 223 9.46 -29.53 4.71
C VAL A 223 8.60 -29.86 5.92
N SER A 224 9.13 -29.64 7.13
CA SER A 224 8.36 -29.79 8.36
C SER A 224 7.42 -28.60 8.56
N ALA A 225 6.21 -28.87 9.03
CA ALA A 225 5.17 -27.89 9.31
C ALA A 225 4.40 -28.30 10.56
N SER A 226 3.86 -27.32 11.28
CA SER A 226 3.07 -27.52 12.49
C SER A 226 1.75 -26.79 12.35
N SER A 227 0.68 -27.57 12.17
CA SER A 227 -0.65 -27.05 11.87
C SER A 227 -1.18 -26.21 13.03
N GLY A 228 -1.74 -25.04 12.70
CA GLY A 228 -2.32 -24.12 13.69
C GLY A 228 -1.31 -23.35 14.54
N GLU A 229 -0.06 -23.81 14.69
CA GLU A 229 0.97 -23.17 15.51
C GLU A 229 1.30 -21.75 15.03
N GLN A 230 1.52 -20.83 15.97
CA GLN A 230 1.83 -19.42 15.77
C GLN A 230 3.08 -19.06 16.59
N PHE A 231 4.08 -18.53 15.91
CA PHE A 231 5.34 -18.09 16.51
C PHE A 231 5.11 -16.96 17.52
N SER A 232 5.72 -17.04 18.70
CA SER A 232 5.73 -16.01 19.72
C SER A 232 7.08 -15.90 20.42
N GLU A 233 7.42 -14.68 20.82
CA GLU A 233 8.63 -14.36 21.56
C GLU A 233 8.63 -14.89 23.00
N GLU A 234 7.45 -15.13 23.58
CA GLU A 234 7.30 -15.67 24.95
C GLU A 234 7.07 -17.19 24.94
N SER A 235 6.02 -17.60 24.24
CA SER A 235 5.59 -19.00 24.10
C SER A 235 4.67 -19.11 22.91
N ASP A 236 4.98 -20.03 22.00
CA ASP A 236 4.14 -20.33 20.86
C ASP A 236 2.71 -20.70 21.30
N TYR A 237 1.75 -20.44 20.42
CA TYR A 237 0.34 -20.73 20.66
C TYR A 237 -0.31 -21.33 19.41
N TRP A 238 -1.50 -21.91 19.56
CA TRP A 238 -2.16 -22.61 18.46
C TRP A 238 -3.55 -22.05 18.17
N ILE A 239 -3.93 -22.20 16.90
CA ILE A 239 -5.27 -21.94 16.39
C ILE A 239 -5.89 -23.28 15.96
N GLU A 240 -7.00 -23.67 16.60
CA GLU A 240 -7.56 -25.04 16.55
C GLU A 240 -9.07 -25.06 16.27
N GLY A 241 -9.54 -24.18 15.40
CA GLY A 241 -10.96 -23.93 15.25
C GLY A 241 -11.19 -22.65 14.48
N TRP A 242 -12.45 -22.27 14.34
CA TRP A 242 -12.79 -20.95 13.84
C TRP A 242 -14.07 -20.42 14.48
N THR A 243 -14.14 -19.09 14.61
CA THR A 243 -15.30 -18.41 15.18
C THR A 243 -15.56 -17.08 14.49
N GLU A 244 -16.82 -16.65 14.51
CA GLU A 244 -17.17 -15.26 14.25
C GLU A 244 -16.89 -14.40 15.49
N VAL A 245 -16.75 -13.09 15.27
CA VAL A 245 -16.53 -12.09 16.33
C VAL A 245 -17.69 -11.10 16.43
N SER A 246 -17.81 -10.51 17.61
CA SER A 246 -18.70 -9.40 17.95
C SER A 246 -17.89 -8.15 18.26
N ILE A 247 -18.55 -6.98 18.18
CA ILE A 247 -17.95 -5.72 18.63
C ILE A 247 -17.57 -5.84 20.11
N GLY A 248 -16.36 -5.42 20.47
CA GLY A 248 -15.79 -5.49 21.81
C GLY A 248 -15.03 -6.79 22.12
N ASP A 249 -15.05 -7.78 21.22
CA ASP A 249 -14.19 -8.95 21.37
C ASP A 249 -12.71 -8.55 21.21
N VAL A 250 -11.85 -9.10 22.06
CA VAL A 250 -10.40 -8.99 21.93
C VAL A 250 -9.91 -10.13 21.02
N VAL A 251 -9.13 -9.76 20.01
CA VAL A 251 -8.49 -10.68 19.08
C VAL A 251 -6.97 -10.56 19.17
N ARG A 252 -6.26 -11.62 18.81
CA ARG A 252 -4.80 -11.71 18.81
C ARG A 252 -4.30 -12.11 17.42
N LYS A 253 -3.09 -11.69 17.06
CA LYS A 253 -2.41 -12.14 15.84
C LYS A 253 -0.92 -12.28 16.07
N SER A 254 -0.25 -13.16 15.32
CA SER A 254 1.21 -13.20 15.19
C SER A 254 1.58 -12.74 13.78
N GLY A 255 2.43 -11.71 13.66
CA GLY A 255 2.75 -11.07 12.40
C GLY A 255 4.23 -10.77 12.24
N ARG A 256 4.76 -10.96 11.02
CA ARG A 256 6.19 -10.80 10.67
C ARG A 256 6.79 -9.51 11.23
N THR A 257 6.05 -8.40 11.17
CA THR A 257 6.54 -7.06 11.47
C THR A 257 6.30 -6.68 12.92
N THR A 258 5.09 -6.90 13.44
CA THR A 258 4.71 -6.41 14.78
C THR A 258 4.71 -7.50 15.86
N GLY A 259 5.09 -8.74 15.54
CA GLY A 259 5.11 -9.82 16.51
C GLY A 259 3.71 -10.26 16.94
N VAL A 260 3.58 -10.69 18.19
CA VAL A 260 2.28 -11.00 18.79
C VAL A 260 1.61 -9.73 19.33
N THR A 261 0.43 -9.39 18.84
CA THR A 261 -0.34 -8.24 19.31
C THR A 261 -1.81 -8.60 19.56
N THR A 262 -2.50 -7.77 20.34
CA THR A 262 -3.93 -7.90 20.61
C THR A 262 -4.67 -6.60 20.29
N GLY A 263 -5.89 -6.69 19.79
CA GLY A 263 -6.72 -5.54 19.45
C GLY A 263 -8.20 -5.80 19.73
N GLU A 264 -8.98 -4.73 19.93
CA GLU A 264 -10.42 -4.82 20.14
C GLU A 264 -11.19 -4.64 18.82
N VAL A 265 -12.12 -5.55 18.54
CA VAL A 265 -12.98 -5.47 17.36
C VAL A 265 -13.95 -4.30 17.51
N THR A 266 -13.87 -3.32 16.60
CA THR A 266 -14.77 -2.15 16.61
C THR A 266 -15.98 -2.33 15.72
N HIS A 267 -15.84 -3.09 14.63
CA HIS A 267 -16.91 -3.33 13.66
C HIS A 267 -16.78 -4.71 13.02
N THR A 268 -17.91 -5.32 12.64
CA THR A 268 -17.95 -6.70 12.10
C THR A 268 -18.61 -6.82 10.73
N ASN A 269 -19.06 -5.72 10.12
CA ASN A 269 -19.72 -5.72 8.81
C ASN A 269 -19.32 -4.48 7.98
N VAL A 270 -18.02 -4.25 7.87
CA VAL A 270 -17.45 -3.11 7.16
C VAL A 270 -17.46 -3.37 5.65
N SER A 271 -17.96 -2.41 4.88
CA SER A 271 -17.64 -2.28 3.46
C SER A 271 -16.54 -1.25 3.30
N VAL A 272 -15.48 -1.55 2.56
CA VAL A 272 -14.30 -0.69 2.44
C VAL A 272 -13.68 -0.78 1.06
N VAL A 273 -13.18 0.35 0.57
CA VAL A 273 -12.35 0.42 -0.63
C VAL A 273 -10.89 0.31 -0.19
N VAL A 274 -10.20 -0.68 -0.74
CA VAL A 274 -8.80 -0.98 -0.41
C VAL A 274 -7.92 -0.68 -1.60
N GLY A 275 -6.84 0.08 -1.38
CA GLY A 275 -5.81 0.34 -2.38
C GLY A 275 -4.84 -0.84 -2.55
N TYR A 276 -4.53 -1.17 -3.81
CA TYR A 276 -3.52 -2.14 -4.23
C TYR A 276 -2.61 -1.47 -5.27
N GLY A 277 -1.68 -0.63 -4.82
CA GLY A 277 -0.91 0.25 -5.69
C GLY A 277 -1.82 1.22 -6.44
N ASP A 278 -1.77 1.18 -7.77
CA ASP A 278 -2.56 2.07 -8.65
C ASP A 278 -4.02 1.63 -8.84
N ARG A 279 -4.41 0.48 -8.29
CA ARG A 279 -5.78 -0.04 -8.37
C ARG A 279 -6.46 -0.01 -7.02
N SER A 280 -7.78 -0.10 -7.02
CA SER A 280 -8.55 -0.26 -5.80
C SER A 280 -9.61 -1.34 -5.99
N ALA A 281 -9.88 -2.07 -4.92
CA ALA A 281 -10.91 -3.10 -4.90
C ALA A 281 -11.87 -2.85 -3.74
N TYR A 282 -13.14 -3.17 -3.96
CA TYR A 282 -14.19 -2.95 -2.98
C TYR A 282 -14.53 -4.26 -2.25
N PHE A 283 -14.36 -4.26 -0.94
CA PHE A 283 -14.58 -5.39 -0.04
C PHE A 283 -15.80 -5.15 0.84
N VAL A 284 -16.55 -6.22 1.15
CA VAL A 284 -17.75 -6.15 1.99
C VAL A 284 -17.74 -7.21 3.08
N ASP A 285 -18.47 -6.94 4.17
CA ASP A 285 -18.58 -7.83 5.34
C ASP A 285 -17.22 -8.16 5.98
N GLN A 286 -16.39 -7.14 6.14
CA GLN A 286 -15.08 -7.22 6.78
C GLN A 286 -15.16 -6.93 8.29
N ILE A 287 -14.17 -7.42 9.03
CA ILE A 287 -13.95 -7.07 10.44
C ILE A 287 -13.01 -5.87 10.48
N ALA A 288 -13.26 -4.94 11.40
CA ALA A 288 -12.35 -3.85 11.69
C ALA A 288 -11.92 -3.84 13.15
N VAL A 289 -10.63 -3.56 13.34
CA VAL A 289 -9.97 -3.33 14.62
C VAL A 289 -9.42 -1.92 14.57
N ALA A 290 -9.72 -1.11 15.58
CA ALA A 290 -9.05 0.18 15.72
C ALA A 290 -7.66 -0.06 16.30
N GLN A 291 -6.71 0.75 15.86
CA GLN A 291 -5.38 0.78 16.42
C GLN A 291 -4.95 2.23 16.60
N ASP A 292 -3.85 2.44 17.31
CA ASP A 292 -3.22 3.74 17.45
C ASP A 292 -1.77 3.57 16.99
N ASN A 293 -1.39 4.26 15.92
CA ASN A 293 -0.02 4.22 15.38
C ASN A 293 0.53 2.79 15.22
N TRP A 294 -0.20 1.96 14.46
CA TRP A 294 0.23 0.61 14.08
C TRP A 294 0.38 -0.39 15.23
N SER A 295 -0.28 -0.13 16.36
CA SER A 295 -0.20 -0.97 17.56
C SER A 295 -0.77 -2.38 17.44
N PHE A 296 -1.63 -2.65 16.45
CA PHE A 296 -2.16 -3.99 16.21
C PHE A 296 -1.50 -4.66 15.00
N ALA A 297 -1.48 -4.05 13.82
CA ALA A 297 -0.84 -4.59 12.64
C ALA A 297 -0.24 -3.47 11.76
N ALA A 298 0.92 -3.75 11.18
CA ALA A 298 1.68 -2.85 10.31
C ALA A 298 1.97 -3.49 8.93
N PRO A 299 2.48 -2.73 7.94
CA PRO A 299 2.89 -3.29 6.65
C PRO A 299 3.87 -4.46 6.84
N GLY A 300 3.57 -5.58 6.18
CA GLY A 300 4.28 -6.85 6.34
C GLY A 300 3.57 -7.87 7.25
N ASP A 301 2.63 -7.43 8.09
CA ASP A 301 1.73 -8.34 8.82
C ASP A 301 0.59 -8.87 7.95
N SER A 302 0.47 -8.41 6.72
CA SER A 302 -0.49 -8.95 5.76
C SER A 302 -0.32 -10.46 5.64
N GLY A 303 -1.39 -11.19 5.88
CA GLY A 303 -1.44 -12.64 5.90
C GLY A 303 -1.39 -13.22 7.30
N SER A 304 -1.20 -12.42 8.35
CA SER A 304 -1.27 -12.89 9.74
C SER A 304 -2.64 -13.50 10.06
N ALA A 305 -2.65 -14.69 10.64
CA ALA A 305 -3.86 -15.27 11.19
C ALA A 305 -4.27 -14.53 12.46
N VAL A 306 -5.54 -14.17 12.53
CA VAL A 306 -6.16 -13.54 13.69
C VAL A 306 -6.97 -14.59 14.43
N ASP A 307 -6.75 -14.72 15.73
CA ASP A 307 -7.48 -15.65 16.61
C ASP A 307 -8.28 -14.92 17.68
N LYS A 308 -9.33 -15.58 18.16
CA LYS A 308 -10.04 -15.27 19.40
C LYS A 308 -10.03 -16.51 20.27
N ASN A 309 -9.21 -16.51 21.33
CA ASN A 309 -9.08 -17.63 22.26
C ASN A 309 -8.68 -18.96 21.57
N GLY A 310 -7.81 -18.89 20.55
CA GLY A 310 -7.40 -20.08 19.79
C GLY A 310 -8.33 -20.45 18.63
N ASP A 311 -9.41 -19.71 18.38
CA ASP A 311 -10.26 -19.92 17.21
C ASP A 311 -9.94 -18.91 16.10
N PHE A 312 -9.73 -19.38 14.87
CA PHE A 312 -9.48 -18.56 13.69
C PHE A 312 -10.64 -17.60 13.40
N VAL A 313 -10.33 -16.32 13.31
CA VAL A 313 -11.27 -15.23 13.00
C VAL A 313 -11.10 -14.75 11.56
N GLY A 314 -9.87 -14.76 11.04
CA GLY A 314 -9.58 -14.20 9.73
C GLY A 314 -8.12 -13.88 9.46
N LEU A 315 -7.86 -13.22 8.33
CA LEU A 315 -6.53 -12.73 7.96
C LEU A 315 -6.49 -11.21 7.96
N VAL A 316 -5.46 -10.62 8.58
CA VAL A 316 -5.10 -9.22 8.36
C VAL A 316 -4.74 -9.07 6.88
N PHE A 317 -5.31 -8.08 6.18
CA PHE A 317 -4.98 -7.86 4.75
C PHE A 317 -4.78 -6.40 4.36
N ALA A 318 -5.39 -5.47 5.07
CA ALA A 318 -5.29 -4.05 4.77
C ALA A 318 -5.46 -3.21 6.04
N GLY A 319 -5.02 -1.96 6.00
CA GLY A 319 -5.20 -1.04 7.12
C GLY A 319 -4.69 0.35 6.82
N SER A 320 -4.46 1.11 7.89
CA SER A 320 -3.86 2.43 8.00
C SER A 320 -3.22 2.55 9.39
N GLU A 321 -2.63 3.71 9.72
CA GLU A 321 -2.02 3.95 11.04
C GLU A 321 -2.97 3.68 12.21
N ASP A 322 -4.28 3.92 12.02
CA ASP A 322 -5.28 3.90 13.08
C ASP A 322 -6.41 2.86 12.87
N PHE A 323 -6.36 2.09 11.78
CA PHE A 323 -7.45 1.19 11.41
C PHE A 323 -6.95 -0.06 10.69
N VAL A 324 -7.37 -1.25 11.14
CA VAL A 324 -7.02 -2.53 10.52
C VAL A 324 -8.27 -3.23 10.03
N VAL A 325 -8.17 -3.83 8.84
CA VAL A 325 -9.23 -4.59 8.19
C VAL A 325 -8.81 -6.06 8.07
N ILE A 326 -9.72 -6.94 8.47
CA ILE A 326 -9.52 -8.39 8.53
C ILE A 326 -10.56 -9.08 7.64
N CYS A 327 -10.08 -9.95 6.76
CA CYS A 327 -10.91 -10.87 5.97
C CYS A 327 -11.50 -11.94 6.87
N LYS A 328 -12.81 -12.17 6.83
CA LYS A 328 -13.46 -13.16 7.71
C LYS A 328 -13.11 -14.60 7.36
N ALA A 329 -12.87 -15.40 8.40
CA ALA A 329 -12.60 -16.83 8.31
C ALA A 329 -13.60 -17.57 7.40
N LYS A 330 -14.91 -17.35 7.57
CA LYS A 330 -15.94 -18.04 6.76
C LYS A 330 -15.72 -17.91 5.24
N TYR A 331 -15.30 -16.74 4.74
CA TYR A 331 -15.11 -16.53 3.31
C TYR A 331 -13.82 -17.17 2.80
N ILE A 332 -12.81 -17.26 3.67
CA ILE A 332 -11.53 -17.90 3.39
C ILE A 332 -11.72 -19.41 3.36
N ILE A 333 -12.36 -19.98 4.39
CA ILE A 333 -12.63 -21.41 4.53
C ILE A 333 -13.52 -21.89 3.38
N ASP A 334 -14.66 -21.23 3.13
CA ASP A 334 -15.57 -21.61 2.04
C ASP A 334 -14.92 -21.41 0.66
N GLY A 335 -14.11 -20.35 0.51
CA GLY A 335 -13.51 -19.97 -0.76
C GLY A 335 -12.34 -20.86 -1.18
N LEU A 336 -11.55 -21.36 -0.22
CA LEU A 336 -10.35 -22.17 -0.46
C LEU A 336 -10.52 -23.65 -0.11
N GLY A 337 -11.58 -24.01 0.63
CA GLY A 337 -11.86 -25.41 1.00
C GLY A 337 -10.83 -26.02 1.95
N ILE A 338 -10.29 -25.21 2.87
CA ILE A 338 -9.21 -25.59 3.81
C ILE A 338 -9.73 -26.07 5.17
N ALA A 339 -8.89 -26.82 5.90
CA ALA A 339 -9.16 -27.23 7.27
C ALA A 339 -8.36 -26.39 8.28
N VAL A 340 -9.04 -25.62 9.12
CA VAL A 340 -8.44 -24.79 10.18
C VAL A 340 -8.60 -25.39 11.58
N GLU A 341 -9.06 -26.64 11.62
CA GLU A 341 -9.22 -27.47 12.81
C GLU A 341 -8.85 -28.92 12.45
N PRO A 342 -8.54 -29.78 13.45
CA PRO A 342 -8.27 -31.20 13.20
C PRO A 342 -9.33 -31.86 12.31
N LEU A 343 -8.88 -32.71 11.37
CA LEU A 343 -9.79 -33.38 10.43
C LEU A 343 -10.73 -34.33 11.16
N GLU A 344 -11.87 -34.67 10.53
CA GLU A 344 -12.83 -35.60 11.12
C GLU A 344 -12.16 -36.93 11.52
N GLY A 345 -12.26 -37.27 12.80
CA GLY A 345 -11.61 -38.46 13.37
C GLY A 345 -10.17 -38.23 13.82
N GLN A 346 -9.70 -36.98 13.88
CA GLN A 346 -8.43 -36.58 14.46
C GLN A 346 -8.63 -35.64 15.64
N TYR A 347 -7.71 -35.68 16.59
CA TYR A 347 -7.72 -34.88 17.81
C TYR A 347 -6.33 -34.34 18.12
N SER A 348 -6.28 -33.16 18.74
CA SER A 348 -5.04 -32.53 19.18
C SER A 348 -4.69 -32.90 20.61
N LEU A 349 -3.40 -33.07 20.86
CA LEU A 349 -2.83 -33.26 22.19
C LEU A 349 -1.74 -32.22 22.41
N THR A 350 -2.03 -31.24 23.26
CA THR A 350 -1.10 -30.19 23.67
C THR A 350 -0.43 -30.59 24.98
N ILE A 351 0.89 -30.57 25.01
CA ILE A 351 1.70 -31.06 26.13
C ILE A 351 2.67 -29.99 26.57
N SER A 352 2.69 -29.70 27.87
CA SER A 352 3.66 -28.81 28.51
C SER A 352 4.21 -29.41 29.81
N SER A 353 5.18 -28.73 30.42
CA SER A 353 5.72 -29.06 31.74
C SER A 353 5.88 -27.84 32.62
N THR A 354 5.90 -28.04 33.94
CA THR A 354 6.38 -27.03 34.89
C THR A 354 7.91 -27.04 34.98
N GLU A 355 8.49 -26.00 35.58
CA GLU A 355 9.93 -25.98 35.90
C GLU A 355 10.35 -27.25 36.66
N GLY A 356 11.53 -27.79 36.32
CA GLY A 356 12.09 -28.97 36.99
C GLY A 356 11.97 -30.28 36.22
N GLY A 357 11.56 -30.25 34.97
CA GLY A 357 11.58 -31.42 34.09
C GLY A 357 11.06 -31.10 32.71
N SER A 358 10.86 -32.15 31.91
CA SER A 358 10.30 -32.04 30.56
C SER A 358 9.52 -33.29 30.17
N VAL A 359 8.73 -33.20 29.09
CA VAL A 359 8.09 -34.38 28.48
C VAL A 359 8.91 -34.86 27.28
N SER A 360 9.48 -36.06 27.39
CA SER A 360 10.35 -36.67 26.37
C SER A 360 9.62 -37.48 25.29
N THR A 361 8.37 -37.87 25.54
CA THR A 361 7.54 -38.61 24.59
C THR A 361 6.08 -38.22 24.78
N PRO A 362 5.37 -37.81 23.71
CA PRO A 362 5.87 -37.58 22.35
C PRO A 362 6.84 -36.39 22.25
N GLY A 363 6.87 -35.54 23.28
CA GLY A 363 7.55 -34.25 23.32
C GLY A 363 6.62 -33.22 23.95
N GLU A 364 7.08 -31.98 24.05
CA GLU A 364 6.23 -30.83 24.37
C GLU A 364 5.76 -30.14 23.08
N GLY A 365 4.66 -29.40 23.17
CA GLY A 365 3.95 -28.82 22.03
C GLY A 365 2.67 -29.57 21.67
N MET A 366 2.12 -29.26 20.50
CA MET A 366 0.89 -29.89 20.00
C MET A 366 1.18 -30.98 18.98
N PHE A 367 0.43 -32.08 19.09
CA PHE A 367 0.48 -33.20 18.16
C PHE A 367 -0.93 -33.61 17.76
N ILE A 368 -1.09 -34.09 16.52
CA ILE A 368 -2.37 -34.59 16.00
C ILE A 368 -2.33 -36.12 15.93
N TYR A 369 -3.40 -36.74 16.44
CA TYR A 369 -3.55 -38.19 16.51
C TYR A 369 -4.91 -38.62 15.98
N ASP A 370 -4.99 -39.86 15.49
CA ASP A 370 -6.26 -40.43 15.07
C ASP A 370 -7.11 -40.81 16.29
N ALA A 371 -8.43 -40.82 16.11
CA ALA A 371 -9.38 -41.24 17.12
C ALA A 371 -9.06 -42.65 17.67
N ASP A 372 -9.21 -42.80 18.99
CA ASP A 372 -8.90 -43.99 19.78
C ASP A 372 -7.40 -44.38 19.83
N GLU A 373 -6.49 -43.56 19.29
CA GLU A 373 -5.06 -43.79 19.41
C GLU A 373 -4.61 -43.69 20.88
N MET A 374 -3.75 -44.61 21.31
CA MET A 374 -3.13 -44.59 22.63
C MET A 374 -1.74 -43.98 22.53
N VAL A 375 -1.58 -42.75 23.02
CA VAL A 375 -0.35 -41.99 22.94
C VAL A 375 0.46 -42.18 24.23
N PRO A 376 1.74 -42.60 24.16
CA PRO A 376 2.60 -42.70 25.33
C PRO A 376 3.03 -41.31 25.80
N LEU A 377 2.95 -41.08 27.12
CA LEU A 377 3.42 -39.88 27.79
C LEU A 377 4.60 -40.24 28.71
N VAL A 378 5.74 -39.54 28.58
CA VAL A 378 6.94 -39.80 29.40
C VAL A 378 7.53 -38.49 29.93
N ALA A 379 7.23 -38.18 31.19
CA ALA A 379 7.81 -37.09 31.96
C ALA A 379 9.20 -37.49 32.50
N VAL A 380 10.19 -36.63 32.29
CA VAL A 380 11.57 -36.79 32.74
C VAL A 380 11.91 -35.63 33.67
N PRO A 381 12.04 -35.88 34.98
CA PRO A 381 12.45 -34.84 35.93
C PRO A 381 13.91 -34.48 35.72
N ASP A 382 14.23 -33.21 35.94
CA ASP A 382 15.59 -32.70 36.02
C ASP A 382 16.28 -33.18 37.31
N GLU A 383 17.58 -32.92 37.42
CA GLU A 383 18.33 -33.28 38.62
C GLU A 383 17.75 -32.56 39.85
N HIS A 384 17.49 -33.33 40.91
CA HIS A 384 16.88 -32.87 42.18
C HIS A 384 15.40 -32.50 42.12
N TYR A 385 14.72 -32.89 41.05
CA TYR A 385 13.27 -32.84 40.95
C TYR A 385 12.69 -34.25 40.89
N HIS A 386 11.40 -34.36 41.21
CA HIS A 386 10.60 -35.53 40.92
C HIS A 386 9.29 -35.13 40.24
N PHE A 387 8.78 -36.06 39.43
CA PHE A 387 7.45 -35.93 38.83
C PHE A 387 6.37 -36.12 39.91
N VAL A 388 5.38 -35.23 39.91
CA VAL A 388 4.26 -35.23 40.86
C VAL A 388 3.04 -35.87 40.24
N GLU A 389 2.50 -35.24 39.18
CA GLU A 389 1.29 -35.68 38.49
C GLU A 389 1.15 -35.01 37.12
N TRP A 390 0.32 -35.59 36.27
CA TRP A 390 -0.25 -34.92 35.10
C TRP A 390 -1.44 -34.06 35.55
N THR A 391 -1.59 -32.85 35.02
CA THR A 391 -2.78 -31.99 35.20
C THR A 391 -3.35 -31.55 33.86
N GLY A 392 -4.49 -30.86 33.86
CA GLY A 392 -5.25 -30.50 32.65
C GLY A 392 -6.36 -31.51 32.36
N ASP A 393 -6.49 -31.94 31.10
CA ASP A 393 -7.51 -32.88 30.62
C ASP A 393 -7.11 -34.34 30.88
N VAL A 394 -7.03 -34.71 32.14
CA VAL A 394 -6.44 -35.98 32.58
C VAL A 394 -7.42 -37.16 32.63
N ASP A 395 -8.70 -36.93 32.32
CA ASP A 395 -9.77 -37.94 32.46
C ASP A 395 -9.51 -39.23 31.65
N ASN A 396 -8.73 -39.14 30.58
CA ASN A 396 -8.39 -40.27 29.70
C ASN A 396 -6.93 -40.76 29.86
N ILE A 397 -6.22 -40.28 30.89
CA ILE A 397 -4.88 -40.76 31.25
C ILE A 397 -5.00 -42.00 32.13
N ALA A 398 -4.30 -43.08 31.78
CA ALA A 398 -4.36 -44.35 32.49
C ALA A 398 -3.81 -44.29 33.94
N GLY A 399 -2.76 -43.50 34.15
CA GLY A 399 -2.09 -43.29 35.43
C GLY A 399 -1.60 -41.85 35.57
N VAL A 400 -2.39 -40.99 36.21
CA VAL A 400 -2.12 -39.56 36.37
C VAL A 400 -0.87 -39.28 37.23
N TYR A 401 -0.54 -40.20 38.14
CA TYR A 401 0.63 -40.12 39.03
C TYR A 401 1.85 -40.91 38.52
N ASP A 402 1.75 -41.53 37.34
CA ASP A 402 2.84 -42.30 36.76
C ASP A 402 3.62 -41.43 35.76
N PRO A 403 4.95 -41.26 35.91
CA PRO A 403 5.76 -40.45 35.00
C PRO A 403 5.83 -41.05 33.58
N SER A 404 5.53 -42.34 33.44
CA SER A 404 5.33 -43.01 32.15
C SER A 404 3.93 -43.61 32.12
N THR A 405 3.08 -43.06 31.26
CA THR A 405 1.66 -43.39 31.18
C THR A 405 1.17 -43.31 29.73
N THR A 406 -0.13 -43.45 29.51
CA THR A 406 -0.75 -43.30 28.19
C THR A 406 -2.03 -42.50 28.28
N ILE A 407 -2.32 -41.71 27.25
CA ILE A 407 -3.62 -41.06 27.03
C ILE A 407 -4.32 -41.68 25.82
N THR A 408 -5.63 -41.86 25.89
CA THR A 408 -6.43 -42.35 24.75
C THR A 408 -7.14 -41.17 24.08
N MET A 409 -6.88 -40.96 22.79
CA MET A 409 -7.35 -39.81 22.02
C MET A 409 -8.81 -39.97 21.56
N ASN A 410 -9.77 -39.56 22.39
CA ASN A 410 -11.20 -39.53 22.01
C ASN A 410 -11.80 -38.12 21.91
N ASP A 411 -11.00 -37.12 22.29
CA ASP A 411 -11.25 -35.70 22.12
C ASP A 411 -9.88 -34.99 22.07
N SER A 412 -9.88 -33.69 21.82
CA SER A 412 -8.67 -32.87 22.00
C SER A 412 -8.38 -32.66 23.49
N TYR A 413 -7.09 -32.69 23.86
CA TYR A 413 -6.65 -32.57 25.25
C TYR A 413 -5.46 -31.63 25.42
N SER A 414 -5.44 -30.91 26.53
CA SER A 414 -4.27 -30.18 27.02
C SER A 414 -3.81 -30.76 28.35
N VAL A 415 -2.55 -31.21 28.42
CA VAL A 415 -1.98 -31.86 29.61
C VAL A 415 -0.65 -31.25 30.00
N THR A 416 -0.39 -31.16 31.30
CA THR A 416 0.85 -30.61 31.85
C THR A 416 1.52 -31.61 32.79
N ALA A 417 2.81 -31.88 32.60
CA ALA A 417 3.62 -32.63 33.55
C ALA A 417 4.10 -31.71 34.67
N ASN A 418 3.78 -32.03 35.93
CA ASN A 418 4.16 -31.22 37.07
C ASN A 418 5.33 -31.85 37.81
N PHE A 419 6.31 -31.02 38.14
CA PHE A 419 7.53 -31.38 38.83
C PHE A 419 7.69 -30.55 40.10
N GLU A 420 8.22 -31.18 41.14
CA GLU A 420 8.54 -30.51 42.41
C GLU A 420 9.99 -30.82 42.80
N LEU A 421 10.64 -29.85 43.45
CA LEU A 421 11.96 -30.05 44.04
C LEU A 421 11.90 -31.16 45.10
N ASP A 422 12.94 -32.00 45.11
CA ASP A 422 13.12 -33.02 46.13
C ASP A 422 13.28 -32.40 47.53
N GLU A 423 12.82 -33.11 48.56
CA GLU A 423 12.97 -32.67 49.95
C GLU A 423 14.45 -32.40 50.29
N GLY A 424 14.73 -31.18 50.74
CA GLY A 424 16.08 -30.75 51.08
C GLY A 424 16.83 -30.03 49.95
N TRP A 425 16.17 -29.73 48.84
CA TRP A 425 16.68 -28.88 47.77
C TRP A 425 15.85 -27.60 47.62
N HIS A 426 16.50 -26.52 47.18
CA HIS A 426 15.91 -25.19 47.04
C HIS A 426 16.43 -24.50 45.77
N SER A 427 15.60 -23.67 45.14
CA SER A 427 15.99 -22.88 43.97
C SER A 427 16.50 -21.48 44.36
N LEU A 428 17.47 -20.97 43.61
CA LEU A 428 17.99 -19.62 43.69
C LEU A 428 17.89 -18.96 42.32
N THR A 429 16.98 -18.01 42.17
CA THR A 429 16.82 -17.19 40.95
C THR A 429 17.51 -15.85 41.16
N ILE A 430 18.42 -15.49 40.26
CA ILE A 430 19.24 -14.27 40.33
C ILE A 430 19.06 -13.44 39.07
N SER A 431 18.83 -12.14 39.25
CA SER A 431 18.79 -11.14 38.17
C SER A 431 19.53 -9.86 38.55
N SER A 432 19.67 -8.91 37.62
CA SER A 432 20.21 -7.57 37.90
C SER A 432 19.41 -6.45 37.22
N THR A 433 19.53 -5.22 37.76
CA THR A 433 19.09 -4.01 37.07
C THR A 433 20.15 -3.54 36.06
N PRO A 434 19.79 -2.71 35.06
CA PRO A 434 20.78 -2.10 34.17
C PRO A 434 21.92 -1.40 34.92
N GLY A 435 23.16 -1.55 34.43
CA GLY A 435 24.34 -0.94 35.05
C GLY A 435 25.31 -1.92 35.72
N GLY A 436 25.07 -3.22 35.64
CA GLY A 436 26.01 -4.25 36.08
C GLY A 436 25.49 -5.64 35.76
N SER A 437 26.12 -6.65 36.34
CA SER A 437 25.69 -8.06 36.23
C SER A 437 26.09 -8.85 37.47
N VAL A 438 25.49 -10.02 37.67
CA VAL A 438 25.97 -11.01 38.65
C VAL A 438 26.89 -12.02 37.96
N THR A 439 28.12 -12.14 38.46
CA THR A 439 29.16 -13.00 37.85
C THR A 439 29.39 -14.31 38.59
N GLU A 440 28.97 -14.40 39.84
CA GLU A 440 29.02 -15.63 40.64
C GLU A 440 27.72 -15.72 41.46
N PRO A 441 26.97 -16.83 41.39
CA PRO A 441 27.15 -17.96 40.46
C PRO A 441 26.82 -17.59 39.00
N GLY A 442 26.26 -16.40 38.77
CA GLY A 442 25.71 -15.95 37.49
C GLY A 442 24.27 -15.47 37.66
N GLU A 443 23.63 -15.11 36.56
CA GLU A 443 22.18 -14.83 36.50
C GLU A 443 21.43 -16.05 35.97
N GLY A 444 20.18 -16.20 36.39
CA GLY A 444 19.35 -17.38 36.10
C GLY A 444 18.89 -18.13 37.35
N THR A 445 18.30 -19.31 37.18
CA THR A 445 17.87 -20.18 38.26
C THR A 445 18.86 -21.32 38.48
N PHE A 446 19.24 -21.53 39.74
CA PHE A 446 20.17 -22.57 40.18
C PHE A 446 19.55 -23.39 41.31
N VAL A 447 19.91 -24.66 41.42
CA VAL A 447 19.38 -25.56 42.47
C VAL A 447 20.50 -25.93 43.45
N TYR A 448 20.20 -25.81 44.75
CA TYR A 448 21.16 -26.06 45.81
C TYR A 448 20.55 -26.87 46.95
N GLY A 449 21.38 -27.70 47.59
CA GLY A 449 20.96 -28.44 48.78
C GLY A 449 20.80 -27.51 49.98
N ASN A 450 19.91 -27.86 50.89
CA ASN A 450 19.63 -27.10 52.10
C ASN A 450 20.89 -26.90 52.97
N GLY A 451 21.13 -25.65 53.37
CA GLY A 451 22.30 -25.19 54.10
C GLY A 451 23.52 -24.86 53.24
N THR A 452 23.42 -24.98 51.91
CA THR A 452 24.51 -24.58 51.01
C THR A 452 24.76 -23.08 51.11
N VAL A 453 26.03 -22.69 51.17
CA VAL A 453 26.44 -21.29 51.13
C VAL A 453 26.87 -20.98 49.70
N VAL A 454 26.17 -20.04 49.08
CA VAL A 454 26.41 -19.60 47.70
C VAL A 454 27.06 -18.23 47.75
N ASP A 455 28.22 -18.08 47.12
CA ASP A 455 28.88 -16.79 46.98
C ASP A 455 28.16 -15.95 45.91
N LEU A 456 27.96 -14.67 46.19
CA LEU A 456 27.28 -13.71 45.33
C LEU A 456 28.23 -12.59 44.97
N VAL A 457 28.47 -12.39 43.66
CA VAL A 457 29.39 -11.35 43.16
C VAL A 457 28.69 -10.49 42.11
N ALA A 458 28.24 -9.31 42.52
CA ALA A 458 27.72 -8.27 41.64
C ALA A 458 28.85 -7.37 41.13
N VAL A 459 29.02 -7.29 39.81
CA VAL A 459 30.04 -6.47 39.16
C VAL A 459 29.36 -5.28 38.48
N PRO A 460 29.56 -4.05 38.97
CA PRO A 460 29.02 -2.87 38.31
C PRO A 460 29.77 -2.58 37.01
N ASN A 461 29.06 -2.07 36.02
CA ASN A 461 29.63 -1.50 34.81
C ASN A 461 30.33 -0.17 35.13
N GLU A 462 31.12 0.33 34.18
CA GLU A 462 31.79 1.63 34.33
C GLU A 462 30.77 2.75 34.63
N HIS A 463 31.09 3.61 35.61
CA HIS A 463 30.25 4.71 36.11
C HIS A 463 28.97 4.30 36.85
N TYR A 464 28.85 3.02 37.20
CA TYR A 464 27.85 2.54 38.13
C TYR A 464 28.52 2.06 39.42
N HIS A 465 27.75 2.07 40.51
CA HIS A 465 28.08 1.35 41.72
C HIS A 465 26.95 0.39 42.08
N PHE A 466 27.34 -0.70 42.75
CA PHE A 466 26.38 -1.60 43.37
C PHE A 466 25.67 -0.88 44.52
N ALA A 467 24.34 -0.86 44.48
CA ALA A 467 23.50 -0.22 45.49
C ALA A 467 23.09 -1.19 46.58
N GLU A 468 22.42 -2.30 46.20
CA GLU A 468 22.05 -3.38 47.12
C GLU A 468 21.49 -4.64 46.43
N TRP A 469 21.44 -5.73 47.17
CA TRP A 469 20.64 -6.91 46.87
C TRP A 469 19.20 -6.68 47.37
N THR A 470 18.20 -6.94 46.54
CA THR A 470 16.78 -6.94 46.89
C THR A 470 16.14 -8.30 46.63
N GLY A 471 14.85 -8.46 46.99
CA GLY A 471 14.12 -9.72 46.90
C GLY A 471 14.12 -10.48 48.22
N ASN A 472 14.30 -11.80 48.17
CA ASN A 472 14.35 -12.66 49.35
C ASN A 472 15.73 -12.62 50.00
N VAL A 473 16.05 -11.52 50.69
CA VAL A 473 17.41 -11.28 51.20
C VAL A 473 17.62 -11.63 52.68
N SER A 474 16.72 -12.41 53.29
CA SER A 474 16.72 -12.68 54.73
C SER A 474 17.95 -13.45 55.24
N THR A 475 18.60 -14.23 54.37
CA THR A 475 19.80 -15.04 54.69
C THR A 475 21.03 -14.59 53.91
N VAL A 476 20.95 -13.43 53.23
CA VAL A 476 22.10 -12.78 52.60
C VAL A 476 22.98 -12.17 53.70
N GLY A 477 24.28 -12.45 53.67
CA GLY A 477 25.22 -12.02 54.71
C GLY A 477 25.30 -10.50 54.85
N ASN A 478 25.40 -9.77 53.73
CA ASN A 478 25.33 -8.32 53.71
C ASN A 478 24.73 -7.81 52.38
N VAL A 479 23.47 -7.39 52.43
CA VAL A 479 22.74 -6.89 51.25
C VAL A 479 23.34 -5.64 50.62
N LYS A 480 24.19 -4.89 51.34
CA LYS A 480 24.87 -3.68 50.84
C LYS A 480 26.30 -3.94 50.34
N ALA A 481 26.77 -5.18 50.34
CA ALA A 481 28.07 -5.55 49.79
C ALA A 481 27.91 -6.23 48.42
N ALA A 482 28.68 -5.75 47.43
CA ALA A 482 28.69 -6.30 46.08
C ALA A 482 29.20 -7.75 46.04
N GLU A 483 30.16 -8.07 46.92
CA GLU A 483 30.59 -9.42 47.23
C GLU A 483 29.99 -9.85 48.57
N THR A 484 29.13 -10.85 48.55
CA THR A 484 28.49 -11.40 49.75
C THR A 484 28.21 -12.89 49.57
N TYR A 485 27.43 -13.48 50.47
CA TYR A 485 26.98 -14.85 50.36
C TYR A 485 25.51 -14.97 50.77
N LEU A 486 24.85 -16.02 50.29
CA LEU A 486 23.51 -16.44 50.66
C LEU A 486 23.57 -17.84 51.25
N THR A 487 22.87 -18.09 52.36
CA THR A 487 22.65 -19.48 52.84
C THR A 487 21.29 -19.98 52.36
N MET A 488 21.29 -21.10 51.66
CA MET A 488 20.12 -21.73 51.03
C MET A 488 19.30 -22.54 52.04
N ASN A 489 18.35 -21.90 52.71
CA ASN A 489 17.48 -22.52 53.71
C ASN A 489 16.05 -22.74 53.20
N ASP A 490 15.73 -22.07 52.09
CA ASP A 490 14.47 -22.02 51.38
C ASP A 490 14.79 -21.65 49.92
N SER A 491 13.78 -21.56 49.06
CA SER A 491 13.95 -21.02 47.72
C SER A 491 13.97 -19.48 47.74
N TYR A 492 14.85 -18.87 46.95
CA TYR A 492 15.12 -17.44 46.96
C TYR A 492 15.09 -16.85 45.55
N SER A 493 14.41 -15.72 45.37
CA SER A 493 14.59 -14.83 44.21
C SER A 493 15.24 -13.53 44.67
N ILE A 494 16.40 -13.18 44.09
CA ILE A 494 17.18 -12.00 44.45
C ILE A 494 17.57 -11.19 43.23
N THR A 495 17.74 -9.88 43.41
CA THR A 495 18.16 -8.96 42.35
C THR A 495 19.32 -8.10 42.80
N ALA A 496 20.38 -8.01 42.00
CA ALA A 496 21.45 -7.04 42.17
C ALA A 496 21.05 -5.69 41.59
N ASN A 497 21.02 -4.64 42.41
CA ASN A 497 20.63 -3.30 41.97
C ASN A 497 21.88 -2.44 41.80
N PHE A 498 21.96 -1.79 40.65
CA PHE A 498 23.04 -0.90 40.26
C PHE A 498 22.49 0.52 40.11
N GLN A 499 23.26 1.49 40.57
CA GLN A 499 22.92 2.90 40.47
C GLN A 499 24.05 3.64 39.76
N LEU A 500 23.65 4.58 38.92
CA LEU A 500 24.60 5.45 38.23
C LEU A 500 25.31 6.36 39.24
N ASP A 501 26.62 6.54 39.09
CA ASP A 501 27.42 7.38 39.97
C ASP A 501 27.00 8.85 39.90
N GLU A 502 27.13 9.54 41.04
CA GLU A 502 26.86 10.98 41.11
C GLU A 502 27.78 11.75 40.15
N GLY A 503 27.18 12.61 39.31
CA GLY A 503 27.90 13.39 38.31
C GLY A 503 27.96 12.74 36.92
N TYR A 504 27.24 11.64 36.69
CA TYR A 504 27.06 11.01 35.39
C TYR A 504 25.60 10.95 34.96
N HIS A 505 25.37 10.88 33.64
CA HIS A 505 24.06 10.72 33.01
C HIS A 505 24.15 9.73 31.85
N SER A 506 23.05 9.02 31.59
CA SER A 506 22.94 8.07 30.49
C SER A 506 22.30 8.71 29.26
N LEU A 507 22.82 8.41 28.07
CA LEU A 507 22.28 8.78 26.78
C LEU A 507 21.96 7.51 26.00
N THR A 508 20.68 7.22 25.80
CA THR A 508 20.23 6.13 24.94
C THR A 508 19.92 6.68 23.56
N VAL A 509 20.54 6.11 22.53
CA VAL A 509 20.46 6.56 21.14
C VAL A 509 19.96 5.42 20.26
N SER A 510 19.01 5.71 19.38
CA SER A 510 18.46 4.77 18.40
C SER A 510 18.20 5.48 17.07
N SER A 511 17.84 4.73 16.03
CA SER A 511 17.35 5.27 14.75
C SER A 511 16.10 4.55 14.26
N THR A 512 15.34 5.20 13.38
CA THR A 512 14.33 4.53 12.55
C THR A 512 14.98 3.87 11.33
N GLU A 513 14.25 3.00 10.63
CA GLU A 513 14.72 2.40 9.38
C GLU A 513 15.11 3.49 8.36
N GLY A 514 16.17 3.24 7.58
CA GLY A 514 16.68 4.18 6.57
C GLY A 514 17.92 4.97 6.98
N GLY A 515 18.56 4.61 8.09
CA GLY A 515 19.84 5.15 8.47
C GLY A 515 20.27 4.61 9.82
N SER A 516 21.37 5.16 10.33
CA SER A 516 21.87 4.81 11.67
C SER A 516 22.48 6.03 12.34
N VAL A 517 22.60 5.97 13.67
CA VAL A 517 23.41 6.96 14.40
C VAL A 517 24.84 6.45 14.50
N THR A 518 25.79 7.12 13.83
CA THR A 518 27.20 6.71 13.79
C THR A 518 28.05 7.34 14.89
N THR A 519 27.58 8.44 15.49
CA THR A 519 28.21 9.06 16.66
C THR A 519 27.14 9.47 17.67
N PRO A 520 27.20 9.04 18.94
CA PRO A 520 28.19 8.11 19.51
C PRO A 520 28.06 6.66 19.02
N GLY A 521 27.01 6.35 18.26
CA GLY A 521 26.55 4.99 17.98
C GLY A 521 25.12 4.83 18.48
N GLU A 522 24.56 3.64 18.29
CA GLU A 522 23.28 3.24 18.89
C GLU A 522 23.50 2.44 20.18
N GLY A 523 22.54 2.52 21.09
CA GLY A 523 22.61 1.95 22.43
C GLY A 523 22.72 3.00 23.53
N THR A 524 23.03 2.55 24.74
CA THR A 524 23.15 3.40 25.93
C THR A 524 24.61 3.72 26.24
N PHE A 525 24.92 5.01 26.33
CA PHE A 525 26.25 5.54 26.64
C PHE A 525 26.20 6.37 27.92
N ILE A 526 27.29 6.40 28.68
CA ILE A 526 27.37 7.15 29.93
C ILE A 526 28.33 8.33 29.78
N TYR A 527 27.90 9.51 30.22
CA TYR A 527 28.66 10.75 30.12
C TYR A 527 28.67 11.52 31.44
N ALA A 528 29.75 12.25 31.69
CA ALA A 528 29.83 13.18 32.80
C ALA A 528 28.80 14.32 32.63
N ALA A 529 28.29 14.82 33.75
CA ALA A 529 27.34 15.92 33.78
C ALA A 529 27.89 17.17 33.09
N ASN A 530 27.05 17.79 32.26
CA ASN A 530 27.35 18.92 31.37
C ASN A 530 28.31 18.61 30.22
N ALA A 531 28.64 17.34 29.95
CA ALA A 531 29.34 16.99 28.73
C ALA A 531 28.48 17.32 27.50
N THR A 532 29.11 17.87 26.47
CA THR A 532 28.49 18.05 25.15
C THR A 532 28.86 16.86 24.28
N VAL A 533 27.86 16.07 23.90
CA VAL A 533 28.03 14.84 23.12
C VAL A 533 27.64 15.12 21.67
N PRO A 534 28.51 14.86 20.69
CA PRO A 534 28.16 14.97 19.27
C PRO A 534 27.19 13.86 18.87
N LEU A 535 26.22 14.21 18.03
CA LEU A 535 25.24 13.31 17.44
C LEU A 535 25.37 13.36 15.92
N VAL A 536 25.58 12.21 15.29
CA VAL A 536 25.71 12.11 13.82
C VAL A 536 24.81 11.00 13.31
N ALA A 537 23.76 11.38 12.59
CA ALA A 537 22.85 10.49 11.90
C ALA A 537 23.29 10.35 10.42
N GLU A 538 23.57 9.12 9.98
CA GLU A 538 23.95 8.81 8.61
C GLU A 538 22.80 8.06 7.91
N PRO A 539 22.14 8.66 6.90
CA PRO A 539 21.09 8.00 6.17
C PRO A 539 21.66 6.90 5.26
N ASP A 540 20.92 5.80 5.14
CA ASP A 540 21.19 4.75 4.18
C ASP A 540 20.89 5.20 2.75
N GLU A 541 21.36 4.44 1.76
CA GLU A 541 21.07 4.73 0.36
C GLU A 541 19.55 4.82 0.11
N GLY A 542 19.12 5.90 -0.54
CA GLY A 542 17.71 6.15 -0.80
C GLY A 542 16.91 6.67 0.39
N HIS A 543 17.57 7.15 1.45
CA HIS A 543 16.93 7.77 2.61
C HIS A 543 17.52 9.16 2.92
N GLN A 544 16.80 9.95 3.72
CA GLN A 544 17.26 11.22 4.25
C GLN A 544 16.94 11.33 5.74
N PHE A 545 17.81 12.01 6.48
CA PHE A 545 17.56 12.35 7.87
C PHE A 545 16.48 13.44 7.97
N VAL A 546 15.47 13.21 8.80
CA VAL A 546 14.34 14.10 9.01
C VAL A 546 14.55 14.99 10.23
N LYS A 547 14.73 14.37 11.41
CA LYS A 547 14.91 15.06 12.69
C LYS A 547 15.32 14.09 13.81
N TRP A 548 15.76 14.64 14.92
CA TRP A 548 15.87 13.95 16.21
C TRP A 548 14.53 14.02 16.96
N THR A 549 14.14 12.94 17.65
CA THR A 549 12.97 12.84 18.54
C THR A 549 13.37 12.26 19.90
N GLY A 550 12.41 12.17 20.84
CA GLY A 550 12.65 11.79 22.24
C GLY A 550 12.92 13.00 23.15
N ASP A 551 13.92 12.90 24.02
CA ASP A 551 14.36 13.94 24.97
C ASP A 551 15.19 15.05 24.31
N VAL A 552 14.61 15.71 23.32
CA VAL A 552 15.34 16.64 22.45
C VAL A 552 15.55 18.04 23.05
N GLY A 553 15.07 18.29 24.28
CA GLY A 553 15.11 19.61 24.91
C GLY A 553 16.51 20.19 25.15
N ALA A 554 17.54 19.34 25.13
CA ALA A 554 18.94 19.74 25.28
C ALA A 554 19.77 19.53 23.99
N ILE A 555 19.13 19.18 22.87
CA ILE A 555 19.75 19.09 21.55
C ILE A 555 19.87 20.50 20.94
N ALA A 556 21.03 20.81 20.34
CA ALA A 556 21.32 22.13 19.78
C ALA A 556 20.46 22.47 18.55
N ASP A 557 20.30 21.52 17.64
CA ASP A 557 19.41 21.60 16.47
C ASP A 557 18.84 20.20 16.19
N ILE A 558 17.53 20.07 16.31
CA ILE A 558 16.83 18.79 16.13
C ILE A 558 16.65 18.43 14.65
N TYR A 559 16.84 19.36 13.71
CA TYR A 559 16.68 19.12 12.27
C TYR A 559 18.03 18.94 11.55
N ALA A 560 19.15 19.01 12.28
CA ALA A 560 20.48 18.77 11.73
C ALA A 560 20.92 17.32 11.98
N ALA A 561 21.28 16.60 10.90
CA ALA A 561 21.82 15.24 10.97
C ALA A 561 23.12 15.18 11.80
N GLU A 562 23.91 16.25 11.76
CA GLU A 562 25.05 16.49 12.65
C GLU A 562 24.68 17.57 13.66
N THR A 563 24.54 17.18 14.94
CA THR A 563 24.16 18.07 16.03
C THR A 563 24.88 17.70 17.32
N SER A 564 24.47 18.25 18.46
CA SER A 564 24.99 17.85 19.76
C SER A 564 23.94 17.95 20.87
N VAL A 565 24.10 17.15 21.92
CA VAL A 565 23.27 17.18 23.13
C VAL A 565 24.13 17.55 24.34
N THR A 566 23.62 18.40 25.23
CA THR A 566 24.30 18.72 26.50
C THR A 566 23.72 17.88 27.64
N MET A 567 24.51 16.99 28.21
CA MET A 567 24.10 16.01 29.21
C MET A 567 23.84 16.64 30.59
N ASN A 568 22.68 17.27 30.80
CA ASN A 568 22.27 17.81 32.11
C ASN A 568 21.32 16.89 32.90
N ALA A 569 20.85 15.83 32.24
CA ALA A 569 20.06 14.74 32.76
C ALA A 569 20.33 13.50 31.88
N SER A 570 19.75 12.35 32.25
CA SER A 570 19.70 11.21 31.35
C SER A 570 18.67 11.45 30.24
N TYR A 571 18.97 11.02 29.01
CA TYR A 571 18.13 11.23 27.84
C TYR A 571 17.97 9.96 27.00
N SER A 572 16.81 9.82 26.36
CA SER A 572 16.57 8.88 25.27
C SER A 572 16.23 9.64 24.00
N ILE A 573 17.00 9.42 22.93
CA ILE A 573 16.89 10.15 21.67
C ILE A 573 16.90 9.20 20.47
N THR A 574 16.19 9.58 19.41
CA THR A 574 16.05 8.78 18.19
C THR A 574 16.32 9.62 16.96
N ALA A 575 17.17 9.15 16.04
CA ALA A 575 17.33 9.73 14.71
C ALA A 575 16.25 9.20 13.77
N ASN A 576 15.51 10.08 13.12
CA ASN A 576 14.43 9.68 12.22
C ASN A 576 14.89 9.86 10.78
N PHE A 577 14.66 8.83 9.98
CA PHE A 577 14.98 8.74 8.58
C PHE A 577 13.70 8.42 7.79
N GLU A 578 13.62 8.92 6.57
CA GLU A 578 12.55 8.62 5.63
C GLU A 578 13.17 8.32 4.27
N THR A 579 12.49 7.57 3.41
CA THR A 579 12.98 7.35 2.05
C THR A 579 13.12 8.68 1.31
N TRP A 580 14.31 8.96 0.77
CA TRP A 580 14.54 9.97 -0.24
C TRP A 580 13.85 9.49 -1.51
N GLN A 581 12.59 9.86 -1.67
CA GLN A 581 11.95 9.78 -2.98
C GLN A 581 12.30 11.07 -3.73
N PRO A 582 13.02 11.03 -4.87
CA PRO A 582 12.82 12.10 -5.83
C PRO A 582 11.36 12.01 -6.24
N GLU A 583 10.61 13.11 -6.07
CA GLU A 583 9.25 13.35 -6.53
C GLU A 583 8.86 12.46 -7.73
N PRO A 584 7.64 11.89 -7.77
CA PRO A 584 7.24 10.96 -8.82
C PRO A 584 7.59 11.54 -10.19
N ALA A 585 8.35 10.79 -11.00
CA ALA A 585 8.87 11.25 -12.26
C ALA A 585 8.26 10.47 -13.43
N ALA A 586 7.95 11.17 -14.50
CA ALA A 586 7.35 10.64 -15.69
C ALA A 586 8.31 10.68 -16.88
N LEU A 587 8.18 9.72 -17.78
CA LEU A 587 8.96 9.66 -19.01
C LEU A 587 8.32 10.52 -20.09
N LEU A 588 9.09 11.42 -20.69
CA LEU A 588 8.75 12.14 -21.90
C LEU A 588 9.55 11.57 -23.07
N SER A 589 8.89 10.81 -23.93
CA SER A 589 9.48 10.28 -25.17
C SER A 589 9.13 11.19 -26.35
N ILE A 590 10.15 11.75 -26.99
CA ILE A 590 10.01 12.75 -28.05
C ILE A 590 10.61 12.23 -29.36
N SER A 591 9.85 12.32 -30.44
CA SER A 591 10.31 11.98 -31.80
C SER A 591 9.85 13.02 -32.82
N SER A 592 10.27 12.90 -34.08
CA SER A 592 9.78 13.73 -35.19
C SER A 592 9.44 12.91 -36.45
N THR A 593 8.66 13.51 -37.34
CA THR A 593 8.57 13.04 -38.75
C THR A 593 9.73 13.62 -39.57
N GLY A 594 10.11 12.96 -40.67
CA GLY A 594 11.15 13.47 -41.55
C GLY A 594 10.86 14.85 -42.14
N GLY A 595 11.77 15.81 -41.94
CA GLY A 595 11.66 17.20 -42.39
C GLY A 595 11.83 18.26 -41.29
N GLY A 596 12.33 17.89 -40.12
CA GLY A 596 12.70 18.77 -39.03
C GLY A 596 13.15 17.94 -37.84
N SER A 597 13.48 18.59 -36.73
CA SER A 597 13.85 17.92 -35.47
C SER A 597 13.33 18.69 -34.26
N VAL A 598 13.28 18.01 -33.11
CA VAL A 598 13.06 18.66 -31.83
C VAL A 598 14.40 19.05 -31.22
N THR A 599 14.62 20.34 -30.94
CA THR A 599 15.88 20.86 -30.40
C THR A 599 15.85 21.11 -28.90
N THR A 600 14.65 21.22 -28.31
CA THR A 600 14.47 21.39 -26.86
C THR A 600 13.32 20.50 -26.40
N PRO A 601 13.53 19.60 -25.43
CA PRO A 601 14.82 19.19 -24.85
C PRO A 601 15.71 18.41 -25.83
N GLY A 602 15.15 17.94 -26.94
CA GLY A 602 15.79 17.06 -27.92
C GLY A 602 14.86 15.92 -28.31
N GLU A 603 15.31 15.03 -29.21
CA GLU A 603 14.64 13.75 -29.46
C GLU A 603 15.24 12.65 -28.59
N GLY A 604 14.40 11.75 -28.10
CA GLY A 604 14.78 10.72 -27.13
C GLY A 604 13.79 10.61 -25.98
N THR A 605 14.15 9.80 -24.99
CA THR A 605 13.36 9.62 -23.77
C THR A 605 14.05 10.32 -22.63
N PHE A 606 13.32 11.22 -21.97
CA PHE A 606 13.81 12.08 -20.90
C PHE A 606 12.94 11.87 -19.66
N LEU A 607 13.55 11.94 -18.48
CA LEU A 607 12.86 11.79 -17.20
C LEU A 607 12.61 13.17 -16.60
N TYR A 608 11.36 13.45 -16.20
CA TYR A 608 10.96 14.73 -15.60
C TYR A 608 10.08 14.49 -14.37
N PRO A 609 10.19 15.32 -13.31
CA PRO A 609 9.25 15.28 -12.18
C PRO A 609 7.79 15.53 -12.61
N LEU A 610 6.83 14.95 -11.90
CA LEU A 610 5.41 15.26 -12.07
C LEU A 610 5.14 16.73 -11.71
N GLY A 611 4.26 17.39 -12.46
CA GLY A 611 4.01 18.83 -12.43
C GLY A 611 5.04 19.69 -13.18
N ALA A 612 6.15 19.14 -13.66
CA ALA A 612 7.16 19.93 -14.37
C ALA A 612 6.64 20.47 -15.72
N GLU A 613 6.87 21.76 -15.98
CA GLU A 613 6.64 22.36 -17.30
C GLU A 613 7.90 22.21 -18.17
N VAL A 614 7.83 21.34 -19.17
CA VAL A 614 8.93 21.08 -20.09
C VAL A 614 8.75 21.93 -21.35
N SER A 615 9.77 22.71 -21.72
CA SER A 615 9.76 23.47 -22.97
C SER A 615 10.04 22.59 -24.18
N LEU A 616 9.20 22.70 -25.20
CA LEU A 616 9.27 21.98 -26.45
C LEU A 616 9.59 22.95 -27.60
N MET A 617 10.65 22.66 -28.37
CA MET A 617 11.01 23.45 -29.55
C MET A 617 11.28 22.57 -30.75
N ALA A 618 10.44 22.68 -31.77
CA ALA A 618 10.56 21.98 -33.05
C ALA A 618 11.13 22.91 -34.13
N VAL A 619 12.20 22.50 -34.79
CA VAL A 619 12.86 23.27 -35.84
C VAL A 619 12.71 22.54 -37.18
N PRO A 620 11.99 23.11 -38.17
CA PRO A 620 11.86 22.51 -39.49
C PRO A 620 13.16 22.61 -40.29
N ASP A 621 13.45 21.59 -41.10
CA ASP A 621 14.52 21.63 -42.10
C ASP A 621 14.22 22.66 -43.20
N GLU A 622 15.24 23.04 -43.98
CA GLU A 622 15.09 23.99 -45.08
C GLU A 622 13.97 23.59 -46.06
N GLY A 623 12.97 24.46 -46.24
CA GLY A 623 11.80 24.22 -47.10
C GLY A 623 10.67 23.40 -46.48
N ARG A 624 10.78 23.04 -45.19
CA ARG A 624 9.75 22.37 -44.39
C ARG A 624 9.09 23.36 -43.43
N GLN A 625 7.95 22.97 -42.87
CA GLN A 625 7.27 23.72 -41.81
C GLN A 625 6.78 22.75 -40.73
N PHE A 626 6.86 23.21 -39.48
CA PHE A 626 6.19 22.55 -38.36
C PHE A 626 4.67 22.61 -38.58
N VAL A 627 3.98 21.49 -38.31
CA VAL A 627 2.53 21.36 -38.49
C VAL A 627 1.84 21.33 -37.15
N ARG A 628 2.25 20.42 -36.26
CA ARG A 628 1.72 20.24 -34.91
C ARG A 628 2.56 19.26 -34.09
N TRP A 629 2.31 19.24 -32.80
CA TRP A 629 2.60 18.13 -31.91
C TRP A 629 1.46 17.09 -32.00
N SER A 630 1.82 15.81 -32.02
CA SER A 630 0.90 14.65 -32.03
C SER A 630 1.38 13.57 -31.06
N GLY A 631 0.55 12.54 -30.81
CA GLY A 631 0.75 11.59 -29.72
C GLY A 631 -0.05 11.99 -28.48
N ASP A 632 0.55 11.83 -27.30
CA ASP A 632 -0.05 12.17 -26.02
C ASP A 632 0.12 13.68 -25.76
N VAL A 633 -0.86 14.49 -26.16
CA VAL A 633 -0.72 15.96 -26.21
C VAL A 633 -1.63 16.72 -25.25
N ASP A 634 -2.23 16.00 -24.30
CA ASP A 634 -3.32 16.50 -23.46
C ASP A 634 -2.91 17.69 -22.57
N THR A 635 -1.65 17.75 -22.16
CA THR A 635 -1.08 18.84 -21.35
C THR A 635 -0.15 19.77 -22.13
N ILE A 636 -0.11 19.68 -23.47
CA ILE A 636 0.63 20.63 -24.29
C ILE A 636 -0.16 21.95 -24.36
N ALA A 637 0.48 23.06 -23.99
CA ALA A 637 -0.15 24.37 -23.91
C ALA A 637 -0.72 24.87 -25.26
N ASP A 638 0.03 24.67 -26.35
CA ASP A 638 -0.45 24.86 -27.72
C ASP A 638 0.20 23.83 -28.65
N VAL A 639 -0.60 22.89 -29.14
CA VAL A 639 -0.15 21.81 -30.03
C VAL A 639 0.23 22.31 -31.43
N TYR A 640 -0.12 23.53 -31.82
CA TYR A 640 0.19 24.11 -33.14
C TYR A 640 1.34 25.11 -33.10
N ASP A 641 1.87 25.45 -31.93
CA ASP A 641 3.08 26.26 -31.80
C ASP A 641 4.34 25.38 -31.82
N ALA A 642 5.30 25.75 -32.67
CA ALA A 642 6.59 25.08 -32.75
C ALA A 642 7.43 25.31 -31.48
N SER A 643 7.10 26.34 -30.69
CA SER A 643 7.68 26.63 -29.39
C SER A 643 6.57 26.64 -28.34
N THR A 644 6.45 25.57 -27.56
CA THR A 644 5.35 25.37 -26.60
C THR A 644 5.86 24.74 -25.31
N THR A 645 4.98 24.45 -24.36
CA THR A 645 5.32 23.70 -23.13
C THR A 645 4.39 22.51 -22.96
N ILE A 646 4.85 21.49 -22.26
CA ILE A 646 4.05 20.35 -21.79
C ILE A 646 4.16 20.24 -20.28
N THR A 647 3.04 20.07 -19.58
CA THR A 647 3.02 19.80 -18.14
C THR A 647 3.04 18.30 -17.90
N MET A 648 4.06 17.80 -17.21
CA MET A 648 4.24 16.38 -16.95
C MET A 648 3.34 15.92 -15.80
N ASP A 649 2.11 15.49 -16.05
CA ASP A 649 1.25 14.86 -15.03
C ASP A 649 1.18 13.31 -15.16
N SER A 650 1.79 12.76 -16.21
CA SER A 650 1.98 11.33 -16.46
C SER A 650 3.11 11.13 -17.50
N SER A 651 3.39 9.88 -17.90
CA SER A 651 4.36 9.62 -18.98
C SER A 651 3.73 9.89 -20.35
N TYR A 652 4.45 10.65 -21.18
CA TYR A 652 3.99 11.16 -22.46
C TYR A 652 4.85 10.66 -23.63
N SER A 653 4.21 10.19 -24.71
CA SER A 653 4.86 9.93 -26.00
C SER A 653 4.39 10.93 -27.05
N ILE A 654 5.27 11.86 -27.42
CA ILE A 654 4.94 12.96 -28.34
C ILE A 654 5.80 12.95 -29.59
N ARG A 655 5.24 13.53 -30.65
CA ARG A 655 5.88 13.62 -31.96
C ARG A 655 5.70 15.00 -32.58
N ALA A 656 6.79 15.58 -33.08
CA ALA A 656 6.74 16.77 -33.92
C ALA A 656 6.48 16.39 -35.40
N ASP A 657 5.34 16.83 -35.93
CA ASP A 657 4.97 16.59 -37.32
C ASP A 657 5.40 17.76 -38.22
N PHE A 658 6.15 17.45 -39.27
CA PHE A 658 6.69 18.39 -40.24
C PHE A 658 6.15 18.07 -41.63
N SER A 659 5.76 19.10 -42.39
CA SER A 659 5.30 18.94 -43.77
C SER A 659 6.18 19.71 -44.75
N GLY A 660 6.31 19.18 -45.96
CA GLY A 660 6.78 19.98 -47.10
C GLY A 660 5.76 21.08 -47.38
N GLY A 661 6.20 22.33 -47.43
CA GLY A 661 5.36 23.53 -47.43
C GLY A 661 4.17 23.48 -48.40
N GLY A 662 3.04 23.00 -47.90
CA GLY A 662 1.84 22.79 -48.73
C GLY A 662 0.53 22.66 -47.97
N LEU A 663 0.47 22.80 -46.65
CA LEU A 663 -0.75 22.52 -45.87
C LEU A 663 -1.61 23.75 -45.50
N LEU A 664 -1.05 24.95 -45.41
CA LEU A 664 -1.79 26.13 -44.90
C LEU A 664 -2.27 27.09 -45.99
N CYS A 665 -3.56 27.44 -45.97
CA CYS A 665 -4.09 28.56 -46.74
C CYS A 665 -3.83 29.87 -45.97
N PHE A 666 -2.61 30.40 -46.02
CA PHE A 666 -2.16 31.54 -45.19
C PHE A 666 -3.13 32.73 -45.13
N ILE A 667 -3.63 33.18 -46.28
CA ILE A 667 -4.56 34.32 -46.34
C ILE A 667 -5.92 33.98 -45.70
N ALA A 668 -6.40 32.75 -45.88
CA ALA A 668 -7.66 32.31 -45.29
C ALA A 668 -7.52 32.11 -43.77
N THR A 669 -6.45 31.47 -43.31
CA THR A 669 -6.15 31.32 -41.87
C THR A 669 -6.01 32.68 -41.18
N ALA A 670 -5.31 33.65 -41.79
CA ALA A 670 -5.20 35.01 -41.27
C ALA A 670 -6.56 35.73 -41.17
N ALA A 671 -7.46 35.48 -42.12
CA ALA A 671 -8.79 36.07 -42.13
C ALA A 671 -9.73 35.42 -41.10
N TYR A 672 -9.78 34.09 -41.02
CA TYR A 672 -10.70 33.37 -40.12
C TYR A 672 -10.17 33.23 -38.69
N GLY A 673 -8.86 33.42 -38.48
CA GLY A 673 -8.23 33.41 -37.16
C GLY A 673 -7.95 32.00 -36.61
N THR A 674 -8.31 30.96 -37.36
CA THR A 674 -8.01 29.56 -37.05
C THR A 674 -7.78 28.80 -38.34
N PRO A 675 -6.83 27.84 -38.38
CA PRO A 675 -6.66 26.96 -39.52
C PRO A 675 -7.76 25.88 -39.62
N MET A 676 -8.67 25.77 -38.64
CA MET A 676 -9.70 24.73 -38.57
C MET A 676 -11.12 25.22 -38.93
N ALA A 677 -11.26 26.40 -39.53
CA ALA A 677 -12.57 26.84 -40.02
C ALA A 677 -13.06 25.89 -41.14
N GLU A 678 -14.32 25.46 -41.09
CA GLU A 678 -14.94 24.54 -42.07
C GLU A 678 -14.75 25.05 -43.51
N GLU A 679 -14.83 26.36 -43.72
CA GLU A 679 -14.63 26.98 -45.03
C GLU A 679 -13.20 26.89 -45.56
N ILE A 680 -12.21 26.77 -44.67
CA ILE A 680 -10.80 26.57 -45.04
C ILE A 680 -10.56 25.12 -45.42
N GLN A 681 -11.24 24.18 -44.78
CA GLN A 681 -11.13 22.76 -45.08
C GLN A 681 -11.57 22.45 -46.52
N VAL A 682 -12.68 23.04 -46.97
CA VAL A 682 -13.16 22.92 -48.37
C VAL A 682 -12.13 23.43 -49.38
N LEU A 683 -11.44 24.55 -49.09
CA LEU A 683 -10.40 25.08 -49.96
C LEU A 683 -9.15 24.18 -50.02
N ARG A 684 -8.82 23.49 -48.92
CA ARG A 684 -7.72 22.53 -48.86
C ARG A 684 -8.03 21.27 -49.65
N GLU A 685 -9.22 20.71 -49.48
CA GLU A 685 -9.65 19.53 -50.24
C GLU A 685 -9.70 19.83 -51.74
N PHE A 686 -10.20 21.01 -52.13
CA PHE A 686 -10.14 21.44 -53.53
C PHE A 686 -8.71 21.59 -54.06
N ARG A 687 -7.80 22.15 -53.26
CA ARG A 687 -6.37 22.23 -53.61
C ARG A 687 -5.77 20.84 -53.82
N ASP A 688 -6.02 19.94 -52.89
CA ASP A 688 -5.36 18.63 -52.84
C ASP A 688 -5.89 17.67 -53.92
N GLU A 689 -7.21 17.64 -54.12
CA GLU A 689 -7.83 16.75 -55.10
C GLU A 689 -7.83 17.30 -56.53
N TYR A 690 -7.86 18.63 -56.73
CA TYR A 690 -8.03 19.23 -58.06
C TYR A 690 -6.84 20.06 -58.54
N LEU A 691 -6.20 20.86 -57.67
CA LEU A 691 -5.09 21.71 -58.09
C LEU A 691 -3.75 20.96 -58.10
N LEU A 692 -3.47 20.14 -57.08
CA LEU A 692 -2.21 19.39 -56.99
C LEU A 692 -2.15 18.15 -57.89
N THR A 693 -3.24 17.80 -58.58
CA THR A 693 -3.26 16.67 -59.51
C THR A 693 -2.74 17.00 -60.92
N ASN A 694 -2.48 18.27 -61.23
CA ASN A 694 -1.96 18.69 -62.54
C ASN A 694 -0.88 19.79 -62.43
N SER A 695 -0.02 19.89 -63.46
CA SER A 695 1.17 20.74 -63.43
C SER A 695 0.86 22.24 -63.33
N LEU A 696 -0.25 22.69 -63.95
CA LEU A 696 -0.68 24.09 -63.90
C LEU A 696 -1.21 24.45 -62.52
N GLY A 697 -2.00 23.57 -61.89
CA GLY A 697 -2.49 23.76 -60.53
C GLY A 697 -1.37 23.71 -59.50
N LYS A 698 -0.37 22.81 -59.64
CA LYS A 698 0.84 22.82 -58.81
C LYS A 698 1.60 24.16 -58.88
N ALA A 699 1.79 24.70 -60.09
CA ALA A 699 2.46 26.00 -60.27
C ALA A 699 1.65 27.18 -59.68
N LEU A 700 0.33 27.14 -59.78
CA LEU A 700 -0.56 28.15 -59.16
C LEU A 700 -0.48 28.09 -57.63
N VAL A 701 -0.51 26.88 -57.08
CA VAL A 701 -0.37 26.64 -55.64
C VAL A 701 0.99 27.12 -55.16
N GLU A 702 2.07 26.78 -55.87
CA GLU A 702 3.42 27.23 -55.53
C GLU A 702 3.56 28.77 -55.55
N LEU A 703 2.96 29.45 -56.54
CA LEU A 703 2.90 30.91 -56.58
C LEU A 703 2.14 31.49 -55.38
N TYR A 704 1.00 30.88 -55.02
CA TYR A 704 0.24 31.25 -53.83
C TYR A 704 1.11 31.14 -52.57
N TYR A 705 1.73 29.98 -52.34
CA TYR A 705 2.60 29.72 -51.17
C TYR A 705 3.80 30.68 -51.10
N ARG A 706 4.32 31.12 -52.25
CA ARG A 706 5.41 32.10 -52.31
C ARG A 706 4.98 33.53 -51.98
N ALA A 707 3.78 33.93 -52.40
CA ALA A 707 3.29 35.31 -52.26
C ALA A 707 2.45 35.54 -51.00
N SER A 708 1.80 34.50 -50.47
CA SER A 708 0.80 34.63 -49.41
C SER A 708 1.31 34.90 -47.99
N PRO A 709 2.50 34.45 -47.54
CA PRO A 709 2.93 34.66 -46.15
C PRO A 709 3.01 36.13 -45.71
N PRO A 710 3.65 37.07 -46.45
CA PRO A 710 3.70 38.48 -46.04
C PRO A 710 2.33 39.16 -46.11
N ILE A 711 1.44 38.72 -47.01
CA ILE A 711 0.06 39.23 -47.12
C ILE A 711 -0.77 38.76 -45.91
N ALA A 712 -0.62 37.51 -45.50
CA ALA A 712 -1.31 36.93 -44.35
C ALA A 712 -0.87 37.58 -43.04
N GLN A 713 0.42 37.89 -42.89
CA GLN A 713 0.93 38.63 -41.73
C GLN A 713 0.30 40.03 -41.63
N PHE A 714 0.26 40.77 -42.74
CA PHE A 714 -0.38 42.08 -42.79
C PHE A 714 -1.88 42.04 -42.42
N ILE A 715 -2.62 41.03 -42.88
CA ILE A 715 -4.05 40.82 -42.53
C ILE A 715 -4.22 40.48 -41.04
N THR A 716 -3.30 39.70 -40.47
CA THR A 716 -3.35 39.28 -39.07
C THR A 716 -3.17 40.47 -38.13
N GLU A 717 -2.23 41.37 -38.45
CA GLU A 717 -1.93 42.61 -37.71
C GLU A 717 -3.04 43.68 -37.83
N HIS A 718 -3.96 43.55 -38.80
CA HIS A 718 -5.03 44.52 -39.04
C HIS A 718 -6.43 43.87 -38.95
N PRO A 719 -6.99 43.71 -37.73
CA PRO A 719 -8.27 43.04 -37.51
C PRO A 719 -9.45 43.60 -38.33
N SER A 720 -9.42 44.88 -38.70
CA SER A 720 -10.44 45.53 -39.52
C SER A 720 -10.50 45.03 -40.97
N LEU A 721 -9.44 44.40 -41.48
CA LEU A 721 -9.38 43.83 -42.83
C LEU A 721 -9.96 42.41 -42.90
N LYS A 722 -10.02 41.68 -41.78
CA LYS A 722 -10.47 40.29 -41.73
C LYS A 722 -11.88 40.08 -42.30
N PRO A 723 -12.91 40.91 -41.99
CA PRO A 723 -14.24 40.76 -42.57
C PRO A 723 -14.28 40.99 -44.09
N ILE A 724 -13.44 41.89 -44.60
CA ILE A 724 -13.34 42.21 -46.04
C ILE A 724 -12.72 41.03 -46.78
N VAL A 725 -11.65 40.45 -46.23
CA VAL A 725 -10.99 39.28 -46.81
C VAL A 725 -11.90 38.06 -46.76
N ARG A 726 -12.62 37.83 -45.66
CA ARG A 726 -13.65 36.76 -45.58
C ARG A 726 -14.70 36.91 -46.68
N ALA A 727 -15.27 38.10 -46.84
CA ALA A 727 -16.24 38.38 -47.90
C ALA A 727 -15.67 38.16 -49.32
N GLY A 728 -14.40 38.50 -49.54
CA GLY A 728 -13.70 38.27 -50.81
C GLY A 728 -13.40 36.79 -51.10
N LEU A 729 -13.29 35.94 -50.07
CA LEU A 729 -13.05 34.50 -50.20
C LEU A 729 -14.34 33.71 -50.45
N VAL A 730 -15.52 34.24 -50.11
CA VAL A 730 -16.82 33.54 -50.26
C VAL A 730 -17.05 32.98 -51.67
N PRO A 731 -16.79 33.68 -52.79
CA PRO A 731 -17.00 33.12 -54.13
C PRO A 731 -16.10 31.92 -54.43
N ALA A 732 -14.84 31.96 -53.95
CA ALA A 732 -13.88 30.88 -54.14
C ALA A 732 -14.22 29.66 -53.28
N ILE A 733 -14.67 29.88 -52.05
CA ILE A 733 -15.18 28.83 -51.16
C ILE A 733 -16.40 28.17 -51.82
N ALA A 734 -17.40 28.94 -52.24
CA ALA A 734 -18.61 28.40 -52.87
C ALA A 734 -18.33 27.58 -54.15
N LEU A 735 -17.41 28.04 -55.01
CA LEU A 735 -16.98 27.28 -56.19
C LEU A 735 -16.26 25.98 -55.81
N SER A 736 -15.45 26.02 -54.76
CA SER A 736 -14.72 24.86 -54.24
C SER A 736 -15.66 23.85 -53.59
N THR A 737 -16.66 24.31 -52.82
CA THR A 737 -17.73 23.47 -52.23
C THR A 737 -18.49 22.74 -53.33
N VAL A 738 -18.88 23.43 -54.41
CA VAL A 738 -19.57 22.79 -55.55
C VAL A 738 -18.68 21.74 -56.22
N ALA A 739 -17.37 21.94 -56.28
CA ALA A 739 -16.45 20.97 -56.88
C ALA A 739 -16.20 19.74 -55.98
N VAL A 740 -16.07 19.95 -54.67
CA VAL A 740 -15.77 18.91 -53.68
C VAL A 740 -17.02 18.08 -53.34
N ASP A 741 -18.14 18.73 -53.00
CA ASP A 741 -19.36 18.09 -52.47
C ASP A 741 -20.34 17.57 -53.54
N THR A 742 -20.01 17.67 -54.83
CA THR A 742 -20.87 17.10 -55.89
C THR A 742 -20.64 15.60 -56.05
N THR A 743 -21.74 14.85 -56.14
CA THR A 743 -21.71 13.39 -56.34
C THR A 743 -21.16 13.02 -57.72
N PRO A 744 -20.65 11.79 -57.94
CA PRO A 744 -20.13 11.36 -59.25
C PRO A 744 -21.14 11.52 -60.39
N VAL A 745 -22.44 11.38 -60.09
CA VAL A 745 -23.54 11.56 -61.05
C VAL A 745 -23.74 13.03 -61.42
N GLU A 746 -23.62 13.94 -60.46
CA GLU A 746 -23.70 15.40 -60.69
C GLU A 746 -22.47 15.92 -61.43
N LYS A 747 -21.27 15.37 -61.16
CA LYS A 747 -20.03 15.68 -61.90
C LYS A 747 -20.14 15.30 -63.38
N ILE A 748 -20.78 14.16 -63.69
CA ILE A 748 -21.08 13.75 -65.08
C ILE A 748 -22.12 14.69 -65.73
N ALA A 749 -23.13 15.14 -64.98
CA ALA A 749 -24.13 16.08 -65.48
C ALA A 749 -23.53 17.46 -65.80
N ILE A 750 -22.63 17.97 -64.95
CA ILE A 750 -21.92 19.24 -65.16
C ILE A 750 -20.94 19.15 -66.34
N ALA A 751 -20.18 18.05 -66.45
CA ALA A 751 -19.32 17.80 -67.61
C ALA A 751 -20.12 17.68 -68.92
N GLY A 752 -21.26 16.99 -68.88
CA GLY A 752 -22.19 16.90 -70.01
C GLY A 752 -22.76 18.26 -70.42
N LEU A 753 -23.11 19.10 -69.44
CA LEU A 753 -23.60 20.47 -69.68
C LEU A 753 -22.50 21.37 -70.28
N LEU A 754 -21.26 21.26 -69.81
CA LEU A 754 -20.11 22.00 -70.34
C LEU A 754 -19.76 21.58 -71.77
N VAL A 755 -19.89 20.30 -72.10
CA VAL A 755 -19.77 19.80 -73.49
C VAL A 755 -20.90 20.35 -74.35
N LEU A 756 -22.14 20.36 -73.87
CA LEU A 756 -23.28 20.94 -74.60
C LEU A 756 -23.13 22.45 -74.83
N VAL A 757 -22.61 23.19 -73.85
CA VAL A 757 -22.33 24.63 -73.96
C VAL A 757 -21.19 24.91 -74.93
N SER A 758 -20.11 24.12 -74.89
CA SER A 758 -18.99 24.27 -75.83
C SER A 758 -19.36 23.86 -77.26
N VAL A 759 -20.22 22.86 -77.44
CA VAL A 759 -20.85 22.52 -78.73
C VAL A 759 -21.79 23.64 -79.20
N ALA A 760 -22.60 24.22 -78.31
CA ALA A 760 -23.47 25.36 -78.65
C ALA A 760 -22.67 26.61 -79.04
N LEU A 761 -21.55 26.88 -78.37
CA LEU A 761 -20.62 27.97 -78.70
C LEU A 761 -19.88 27.71 -80.01
N ALA A 762 -19.48 26.47 -80.30
CA ALA A 762 -18.89 26.09 -81.60
C ALA A 762 -19.91 26.19 -82.75
N ILE A 763 -21.16 25.79 -82.53
CA ILE A 763 -22.27 25.97 -83.48
C ILE A 763 -22.60 27.46 -83.68
N TRP A 764 -22.57 28.26 -82.61
CA TRP A 764 -22.76 29.71 -82.70
C TRP A 764 -21.61 30.40 -83.45
N ALA A 765 -20.36 29.99 -83.22
CA ALA A 765 -19.18 30.50 -83.91
C ALA A 765 -19.16 30.11 -85.41
N THR A 766 -19.64 28.92 -85.76
CA THR A 766 -19.75 28.49 -87.17
C THR A 766 -20.93 29.15 -87.89
N ARG A 767 -22.08 29.35 -87.22
CA ARG A 767 -23.24 30.06 -87.78
C ARG A 767 -23.06 31.57 -87.93
N ARG A 768 -22.09 32.18 -87.23
CA ARG A 768 -21.71 33.60 -87.44
C ARG A 768 -20.77 33.82 -88.62
N ARG A 769 -20.22 32.78 -89.25
CA ARG A 769 -19.32 32.91 -90.41
C ARG A 769 -20.02 33.08 -91.77
N ASP A 770 -21.36 33.00 -91.82
CA ASP A 770 -22.14 33.06 -93.09
C ASP A 770 -23.06 34.28 -93.25
N LYS A 771 -22.77 35.41 -92.60
CA LYS A 771 -23.43 36.69 -92.93
C LYS A 771 -22.43 37.84 -93.03
N GLY A 772 -21.73 37.91 -94.16
CA GLY A 772 -21.23 39.16 -94.70
C GLY A 772 -22.25 39.81 -95.65
N PRO A 773 -22.29 41.15 -95.72
CA PRO A 773 -22.49 41.84 -97.00
C PRO A 773 -21.28 42.75 -97.24
N LYS A 774 -20.50 42.46 -98.28
CA LYS A 774 -20.55 43.10 -99.61
C LYS A 774 -20.07 44.57 -99.61
N TYR A 775 -18.86 44.73 -100.16
CA TYR A 775 -18.30 45.97 -100.69
C TYR A 775 -19.15 46.54 -101.83
N ALA A 776 -19.20 47.87 -101.94
CA ALA A 776 -19.23 48.58 -103.22
C ALA A 776 -18.72 50.02 -103.05
N TYR A 777 -17.58 50.33 -103.64
CA TYR A 777 -17.34 51.65 -104.24
C TYR A 777 -17.40 51.44 -105.76
N ARG A 778 -18.31 52.18 -106.40
CA ARG A 778 -18.69 52.21 -107.82
C ARG A 778 -19.58 51.08 -108.33
#